data_AF-A0A317WU16-F1
#
_entry.id   AF-A0A317WU16-F1
#
_cell.length_a   1.000
_cell.length_b   1.000
_cell.length_c   1.000
_cell.angle_alpha   90.00
_cell.angle_beta   90.00
_cell.angle_gamma   90.00
#
_symmetry.space_group_name_H-M   'P 1'
#
loop_
_entity.id
_entity.type
_entity.pdbx_description
1 polymer ?
#
loop_
_entity_poly.entity_id
_entity_poly.type
_entity_poly.pdbx_seq_one_letter_code
_entity_poly.pdbx_strand_id
1 'polypeptide(L)'
;MSSYFANRRKPRKIGGDEDENDADEQDTGPVVKRPQPSKVKPKSKSRLTFGPGGTSMTDDGDEESEVVLPKRQGLAKRALEKSALQRSLTPSGAGGVPLRVGPEQDRPSYSQDYLKELRDSTPSTPKPTTENESEKTIDVAAKFGEVMQVSTPAAIPTDAEIREKKARRARLAKEQAVVSTEQDFISLEDHMDDDDDREEAKDTRLIRDDEDFAEGFDEFVEDGRISLGRKAEKEQKKKQRDAMRELINDAEGISEEEDSDLEEKAAYEASQTRAAMGHGDRDRIERPKTPPKMTSLPRLTSCLDRLRLNLAVMEKSKAQMVGRMEELRKEKADIAVREVEIQALIKEAGDNYEKLKQEAGITPGSEETTADEFANSRGLEGLGASDGDSNAPRLYRHSEATPIELFFDLFFVANLSTFTATHEINNVEALWAYIGFLGIIWFTWLQVTLFDIRFARDSIFERICKALQLAAMVGFASAGSRFTTRVRAENVWAFQSLSLILAGSRFLLSVQYTVNTVYLWRRMPPAAKGVSAIAATHFVSSLMYLWMFYAFRQHSGLSPYIWTVWFVLFGIEMWVVMGTSCVTPGLGLQDTHLNVRMGLLTLIIIGEGVIAVTRIVNKTVGPGGWTKWSFVHILGVTTSVYFLWQAYFDLSPRRALGKYSQQIWAQLHFPFHVVLILLLEGHQILALSLDITLKLRYLAETILWACEEPRPRPEHAIQVLRTTIADMEIDYSRGGLNAQVAIARILDDLPNHPLCPTNRTGQVPVTRDMLSDLVGNVTAALFSSMRLMPSNQTDTGHLSSDQLLRTYMELLEFVYVYYFVVASLAMFFFCAFVYLAHRHTRRIYASVSVTARGIMGILLASLMSWSRHFPLVYSFMTSPAILYAFTFILLAVLLVDRTLDWYQSRREFSSRWRQGSVA
;
A
#
# COMPACT_ATOMS: atom_id res chain seq x y z
N MET A 1 -6.10 -55.18 -56.05
CA MET A 1 -6.05 -54.64 -57.42
C MET A 1 -5.86 -53.13 -57.28
N SER A 2 -4.93 -52.40 -57.89
CA SER A 2 -3.67 -52.67 -58.63
C SER A 2 -2.85 -51.35 -58.54
N SER A 3 -1.53 -51.25 -58.35
CA SER A 3 -0.32 -51.96 -58.82
C SER A 3 0.14 -51.64 -60.26
N TYR A 4 1.41 -51.22 -60.38
CA TYR A 4 2.26 -51.04 -61.59
C TYR A 4 2.07 -49.81 -62.50
N PHE A 5 3.07 -48.92 -62.51
CA PHE A 5 4.10 -48.69 -63.57
C PHE A 5 5.30 -47.99 -62.88
N ALA A 6 6.54 -48.52 -62.84
CA ALA A 6 7.59 -48.56 -63.88
C ALA A 6 8.08 -47.16 -64.37
N ASN A 7 9.36 -46.74 -64.49
CA ASN A 7 10.75 -47.20 -64.18
C ASN A 7 11.67 -46.90 -65.39
N ARG A 8 12.71 -46.04 -65.27
CA ARG A 8 13.99 -46.15 -66.05
C ARG A 8 15.14 -45.17 -65.65
N ARG A 9 16.32 -45.74 -65.35
CA ARG A 9 17.75 -45.28 -65.59
C ARG A 9 18.20 -43.88 -65.10
N LYS A 10 19.16 -43.67 -64.16
CA LYS A 10 20.62 -44.02 -64.06
C LYS A 10 21.57 -43.27 -65.05
N PRO A 11 22.87 -42.99 -64.72
CA PRO A 11 23.56 -42.71 -63.41
C PRO A 11 24.77 -41.71 -63.49
N ARG A 12 25.67 -41.68 -62.47
CA ARG A 12 27.13 -41.25 -62.41
C ARG A 12 27.45 -39.95 -61.61
N LYS A 13 28.53 -39.78 -60.80
CA LYS A 13 29.48 -40.64 -60.00
C LYS A 13 30.54 -39.76 -59.25
N ILE A 14 30.70 -39.87 -57.91
CA ILE A 14 31.88 -39.48 -57.03
C ILE A 14 32.27 -37.97 -57.09
N GLY A 15 32.59 -37.18 -56.04
CA GLY A 15 33.36 -37.37 -54.78
C GLY A 15 34.72 -36.62 -54.89
N GLY A 16 35.40 -36.08 -53.86
CA GLY A 16 35.16 -35.97 -52.41
C GLY A 16 36.31 -35.17 -51.72
N ASP A 17 36.16 -34.92 -50.41
CA ASP A 17 37.15 -34.72 -49.30
C ASP A 17 38.32 -33.68 -49.33
N GLU A 18 38.71 -33.28 -48.10
CA GLU A 18 39.97 -32.67 -47.59
C GLU A 18 40.26 -31.15 -47.70
N ASP A 19 41.26 -30.70 -46.92
CA ASP A 19 41.31 -29.42 -46.15
C ASP A 19 42.44 -28.41 -46.53
N GLU A 20 42.45 -27.28 -45.80
CA GLU A 20 43.61 -26.48 -45.34
C GLU A 20 44.14 -25.22 -46.09
N ASN A 21 44.42 -24.18 -45.27
CA ASN A 21 45.35 -23.03 -45.40
C ASN A 21 45.03 -21.75 -46.20
N ASP A 22 45.56 -20.63 -45.65
CA ASP A 22 45.46 -19.24 -46.11
C ASP A 22 46.49 -18.85 -47.19
N ALA A 23 46.16 -17.82 -48.00
CA ALA A 23 47.12 -16.93 -48.68
C ALA A 23 46.46 -15.61 -49.15
N ASP A 24 47.27 -14.56 -49.29
CA ASP A 24 46.87 -13.16 -49.56
C ASP A 24 46.72 -12.75 -51.05
N GLU A 25 46.11 -11.57 -51.24
CA GLU A 25 46.24 -10.60 -52.37
C GLU A 25 46.10 -11.07 -53.85
N GLN A 26 45.17 -10.46 -54.60
CA GLN A 26 45.54 -9.36 -55.52
C GLN A 26 44.36 -8.54 -56.11
N ASP A 27 44.71 -7.35 -56.62
CA ASP A 27 43.87 -6.25 -57.11
C ASP A 27 43.31 -6.44 -58.55
N THR A 28 42.17 -5.78 -58.85
CA THR A 28 41.94 -4.88 -60.02
C THR A 28 40.46 -4.84 -60.48
N GLY A 29 39.89 -3.62 -60.62
CA GLY A 29 38.54 -3.41 -61.21
C GLY A 29 38.07 -1.94 -61.14
N PRO A 30 37.74 -1.25 -62.26
CA PRO A 30 37.78 0.22 -62.29
C PRO A 30 36.42 0.97 -62.28
N VAL A 31 36.41 2.20 -61.75
CA VAL A 31 35.30 3.18 -61.85
C VAL A 31 35.82 4.56 -62.30
N VAL A 32 35.06 5.28 -63.12
CA VAL A 32 35.57 6.40 -63.96
C VAL A 32 35.01 7.78 -63.58
N LYS A 33 35.92 8.68 -63.18
CA LYS A 33 35.93 10.17 -63.30
C LYS A 33 34.82 11.06 -62.69
N ARG A 34 35.24 11.76 -61.63
CA ARG A 34 35.07 13.19 -61.24
C ARG A 34 34.76 14.22 -62.38
N PRO A 35 34.29 15.48 -62.11
CA PRO A 35 34.79 16.37 -61.04
C PRO A 35 33.82 17.33 -60.28
N GLN A 36 34.40 18.00 -59.26
CA GLN A 36 33.93 19.18 -58.51
C GLN A 36 34.64 20.47 -59.08
N PRO A 37 34.76 21.69 -58.46
CA PRO A 37 34.37 22.16 -57.09
C PRO A 37 33.91 23.63 -56.91
N SER A 38 33.71 24.03 -55.64
CA SER A 38 33.99 25.33 -54.95
C SER A 38 32.80 25.85 -54.09
N LYS A 39 32.90 26.78 -53.12
CA LYS A 39 33.91 27.31 -52.14
C LYS A 39 33.11 28.21 -51.14
N VAL A 40 33.44 28.44 -49.85
CA VAL A 40 34.37 27.82 -48.88
C VAL A 40 34.02 28.31 -47.43
N LYS A 41 34.33 27.52 -46.38
CA LYS A 41 34.75 27.79 -44.95
C LYS A 41 34.37 29.09 -44.18
N PRO A 42 34.39 29.13 -42.81
CA PRO A 42 35.17 28.28 -41.87
C PRO A 42 34.39 27.65 -40.67
N LYS A 43 35.13 27.11 -39.68
CA LYS A 43 34.64 26.43 -38.45
C LYS A 43 35.55 26.71 -37.24
N SER A 44 34.99 26.69 -36.03
CA SER A 44 35.60 26.22 -34.76
C SER A 44 34.46 25.81 -33.83
N LYS A 45 34.36 24.60 -33.24
CA LYS A 45 35.27 23.80 -32.39
C LYS A 45 35.55 24.41 -31.01
N SER A 46 34.87 23.88 -29.99
CA SER A 46 35.34 23.77 -28.59
C SER A 46 35.44 22.27 -28.22
N ARG A 47 36.02 21.93 -27.06
CA ARG A 47 36.53 20.58 -26.75
C ARG A 47 36.39 20.26 -25.25
N LEU A 48 36.00 19.03 -24.93
CA LEU A 48 35.95 18.48 -23.56
C LEU A 48 37.35 18.11 -23.05
N THR A 49 37.69 18.54 -21.83
CA THR A 49 38.39 17.75 -20.81
C THR A 49 38.17 18.41 -19.43
N PHE A 50 38.06 17.63 -18.35
CA PHE A 50 38.40 18.09 -16.99
C PHE A 50 38.98 16.95 -16.14
N GLY A 51 39.91 17.32 -15.27
CA GLY A 51 40.67 16.48 -14.34
C GLY A 51 41.18 17.36 -13.17
N PRO A 52 41.70 16.78 -12.07
CA PRO A 52 41.18 17.16 -10.75
C PRO A 52 42.13 17.93 -9.80
N GLY A 53 41.52 18.67 -8.87
CA GLY A 53 42.08 19.05 -7.56
C GLY A 53 42.85 20.38 -7.47
N GLY A 54 42.98 20.93 -6.24
CA GLY A 54 44.00 21.96 -5.92
C GLY A 54 43.54 23.32 -5.38
N THR A 55 42.93 23.36 -4.20
CA THR A 55 43.11 24.36 -3.10
C THR A 55 43.61 25.81 -3.35
N SER A 56 42.90 26.75 -2.68
CA SER A 56 43.40 27.91 -1.87
C SER A 56 43.56 29.33 -2.49
N MET A 57 43.47 30.33 -1.57
CA MET A 57 43.82 31.76 -1.66
C MET A 57 42.80 32.68 -2.41
N THR A 58 42.05 33.55 -1.69
CA THR A 58 42.26 35.01 -1.40
C THR A 58 42.15 35.91 -2.64
N ASP A 59 41.55 37.11 -2.63
CA ASP A 59 40.98 37.94 -1.54
C ASP A 59 39.89 38.91 -2.05
N ASP A 60 39.49 39.91 -1.24
CA ASP A 60 38.75 41.16 -1.52
C ASP A 60 38.76 41.72 -2.97
N GLY A 61 37.78 42.52 -3.42
CA GLY A 61 36.60 43.11 -2.76
C GLY A 61 36.00 44.26 -3.58
N ASP A 62 34.82 44.77 -3.18
CA ASP A 62 34.18 46.06 -3.56
C ASP A 62 33.93 46.35 -5.08
N GLU A 63 33.11 47.31 -5.54
CA GLU A 63 32.31 48.35 -4.88
C GLU A 63 31.04 48.70 -5.71
N GLU A 64 29.91 48.97 -5.04
CA GLU A 64 28.78 49.87 -5.37
C GLU A 64 27.99 49.93 -6.74
N SER A 65 26.95 50.77 -6.67
CA SER A 65 25.85 51.21 -7.55
C SER A 65 26.21 51.66 -8.99
N GLU A 66 25.30 51.97 -9.93
CA GLU A 66 24.00 52.66 -9.82
C GLU A 66 22.98 52.37 -10.96
N VAL A 67 21.82 53.05 -10.93
CA VAL A 67 20.62 52.80 -11.74
C VAL A 67 20.51 53.71 -12.97
N VAL A 68 20.18 53.16 -14.15
CA VAL A 68 19.75 53.95 -15.32
C VAL A 68 18.50 53.36 -15.98
N LEU A 69 17.43 54.16 -16.08
CA LEU A 69 16.22 53.87 -16.85
C LEU A 69 15.84 55.07 -17.74
N PRO A 70 15.77 54.86 -19.07
CA PRO A 70 14.79 55.56 -19.90
C PRO A 70 14.18 54.65 -21.01
N LYS A 71 13.06 54.96 -21.69
CA LYS A 71 11.87 55.78 -21.37
C LYS A 71 10.82 55.48 -22.47
N ARG A 72 9.51 55.47 -22.16
CA ARG A 72 8.44 55.11 -23.12
C ARG A 72 8.09 56.24 -24.10
N GLN A 73 7.72 55.85 -25.34
CA GLN A 73 6.67 56.43 -26.22
C GLN A 73 6.48 55.49 -27.43
N GLY A 74 5.31 55.35 -28.08
CA GLY A 74 3.97 55.89 -27.81
C GLY A 74 3.05 55.78 -29.06
N LEU A 75 1.72 55.91 -28.87
CA LEU A 75 0.61 55.84 -29.88
C LEU A 75 0.24 54.40 -30.34
N ALA A 76 -1.04 53.93 -30.42
CA ALA A 76 -2.38 54.53 -30.62
C ALA A 76 -2.67 54.94 -32.10
N LYS A 77 -3.87 54.80 -32.68
CA LYS A 77 -5.23 54.70 -32.09
C LYS A 77 -6.27 54.21 -33.14
N ARG A 78 -7.18 53.28 -32.78
CA ARG A 78 -8.58 53.10 -33.29
C ARG A 78 -9.20 51.92 -32.49
N ALA A 79 -10.11 52.15 -31.56
CA ALA A 79 -11.54 52.49 -31.74
C ALA A 79 -12.31 51.29 -32.33
N LEU A 80 -12.97 50.43 -31.54
CA LEU A 80 -14.13 50.64 -30.62
C LEU A 80 -15.46 50.51 -31.38
N GLU A 81 -16.11 49.35 -31.23
CA GLU A 81 -17.56 49.21 -31.30
C GLU A 81 -18.05 47.98 -30.52
N LYS A 82 -19.32 48.01 -30.08
CA LYS A 82 -20.13 46.88 -29.57
C LYS A 82 -19.69 46.18 -28.28
N SER A 83 -19.77 46.94 -27.19
CA SER A 83 -20.36 46.42 -25.95
C SER A 83 -21.89 46.40 -26.09
N ALA A 84 -22.56 45.25 -25.96
CA ALA A 84 -24.01 45.13 -25.75
C ALA A 84 -24.37 43.70 -25.29
N LEU A 85 -25.42 43.55 -24.47
CA LEU A 85 -26.02 42.29 -23.98
C LEU A 85 -25.04 41.40 -23.17
N GLN A 86 -25.06 41.38 -21.82
CA GLN A 86 -26.09 40.83 -20.90
C GLN A 86 -26.42 39.33 -21.11
N ARG A 87 -26.84 38.54 -20.12
CA ARG A 87 -26.69 38.46 -18.64
C ARG A 87 -27.56 37.25 -18.21
N SER A 88 -27.07 36.38 -17.31
CA SER A 88 -27.86 35.49 -16.41
C SER A 88 -29.00 34.56 -16.92
N LEU A 89 -28.80 33.25 -16.69
CA LEU A 89 -29.71 32.31 -15.96
C LEU A 89 -30.98 31.71 -16.65
N THR A 90 -31.76 30.91 -15.89
CA THR A 90 -32.60 29.74 -16.29
C THR A 90 -33.95 29.74 -15.50
N PRO A 91 -34.74 28.66 -15.13
CA PRO A 91 -34.74 27.19 -15.35
C PRO A 91 -36.15 26.52 -15.60
N SER A 92 -36.25 25.18 -15.37
CA SER A 92 -37.49 24.36 -15.13
C SER A 92 -38.43 24.02 -16.31
N GLY A 93 -39.26 22.95 -16.28
CA GLY A 93 -39.38 21.83 -15.30
C GLY A 93 -40.54 20.82 -15.58
N ALA A 94 -40.62 19.74 -14.76
CA ALA A 94 -41.61 18.61 -14.75
C ALA A 94 -41.59 17.60 -15.94
N GLY A 95 -41.91 16.29 -15.79
CA GLY A 95 -42.10 15.46 -14.57
C GLY A 95 -42.59 14.01 -14.87
N GLY A 96 -41.89 12.96 -14.42
CA GLY A 96 -42.23 11.53 -14.62
C GLY A 96 -41.14 10.55 -14.11
N VAL A 97 -41.49 9.31 -13.73
CA VAL A 97 -40.68 8.45 -12.82
C VAL A 97 -40.99 6.93 -13.03
N PRO A 98 -40.11 5.92 -12.75
CA PRO A 98 -38.66 5.76 -13.05
C PRO A 98 -38.26 4.38 -13.67
N LEU A 99 -37.07 4.23 -14.30
CA LEU A 99 -36.30 2.96 -14.25
C LEU A 99 -34.77 3.05 -14.56
N ARG A 100 -33.96 3.04 -13.48
CA ARG A 100 -32.58 2.49 -13.33
C ARG A 100 -31.57 2.51 -14.51
N VAL A 101 -30.89 3.65 -14.71
CA VAL A 101 -29.57 3.85 -15.39
C VAL A 101 -28.88 5.05 -14.68
N GLY A 102 -27.56 5.25 -14.57
CA GLY A 102 -26.34 4.49 -14.94
C GLY A 102 -25.17 5.47 -15.23
N PRO A 103 -23.92 5.31 -14.73
CA PRO A 103 -22.94 6.40 -14.73
C PRO A 103 -21.93 6.41 -15.90
N GLU A 104 -22.08 7.36 -16.82
CA GLU A 104 -20.98 7.90 -17.64
C GLU A 104 -20.98 9.44 -17.59
N GLN A 105 -19.99 10.04 -16.91
CA GLN A 105 -19.61 11.45 -17.08
C GLN A 105 -18.28 11.80 -16.40
N ASP A 106 -17.17 11.28 -16.90
CA ASP A 106 -15.85 11.84 -16.60
C ASP A 106 -14.91 11.69 -17.81
N ARG A 107 -14.70 12.79 -18.55
CA ARG A 107 -13.86 12.80 -19.76
C ARG A 107 -13.27 14.20 -20.04
N PRO A 108 -11.94 14.38 -19.95
CA PRO A 108 -11.30 15.67 -20.24
C PRO A 108 -11.46 16.12 -21.70
N SER A 109 -11.69 17.41 -21.91
CA SER A 109 -11.73 18.06 -23.22
C SER A 109 -10.40 18.80 -23.52
N TYR A 110 -9.67 18.33 -24.51
CA TYR A 110 -8.41 18.96 -24.94
C TYR A 110 -8.69 20.10 -25.92
N SER A 111 -8.29 21.32 -25.56
CA SER A 111 -8.37 22.47 -26.49
C SER A 111 -7.29 22.40 -27.57
N GLN A 112 -7.58 22.95 -28.76
CA GLN A 112 -6.71 22.82 -29.92
C GLN A 112 -5.34 23.52 -29.74
N ASP A 113 -5.26 24.52 -28.88
CA ASP A 113 -4.02 25.24 -28.58
C ASP A 113 -3.18 24.55 -27.50
N TYR A 114 -3.81 23.95 -26.49
CA TYR A 114 -3.13 23.09 -25.51
C TYR A 114 -2.48 21.86 -26.18
N LEU A 115 -3.10 21.32 -27.24
CA LEU A 115 -2.51 20.26 -28.07
C LEU A 115 -1.35 20.74 -28.96
N LYS A 116 -1.23 22.04 -29.27
CA LYS A 116 -0.03 22.61 -29.91
C LYS A 116 1.08 22.75 -28.88
N GLU A 117 0.77 23.33 -27.73
CA GLU A 117 1.71 23.52 -26.61
C GLU A 117 2.34 22.20 -26.15
N LEU A 118 1.54 21.13 -26.02
CA LEU A 118 2.05 19.78 -25.71
C LEU A 118 2.96 19.21 -26.80
N ARG A 119 2.59 19.35 -28.09
CA ARG A 119 3.39 18.84 -29.21
C ARG A 119 4.72 19.61 -29.35
N ASP A 120 4.67 20.91 -29.13
CA ASP A 120 5.81 21.80 -29.33
C ASP A 120 6.74 21.80 -28.08
N SER A 121 6.34 21.14 -26.98
CA SER A 121 7.15 20.92 -25.76
C SER A 121 7.68 19.48 -25.59
N THR A 122 7.18 18.49 -26.32
CA THR A 122 7.79 17.14 -26.36
C THR A 122 9.10 17.12 -27.16
N PRO A 123 10.25 16.74 -26.57
CA PRO A 123 11.51 16.66 -27.30
C PRO A 123 11.54 15.46 -28.26
N SER A 124 11.95 15.69 -29.51
CA SER A 124 12.03 14.67 -30.55
C SER A 124 13.03 13.55 -30.23
N THR A 125 12.63 12.30 -30.51
CA THR A 125 13.50 11.13 -30.40
C THR A 125 14.68 11.16 -31.41
N PRO A 126 15.85 10.61 -31.04
CA PRO A 126 17.04 10.66 -31.90
C PRO A 126 16.95 9.71 -33.11
N LYS A 127 17.71 10.04 -34.16
CA LYS A 127 17.96 9.12 -35.29
C LYS A 127 18.92 7.99 -34.89
N PRO A 128 18.83 6.80 -35.51
CA PRO A 128 19.72 5.69 -35.21
C PRO A 128 21.15 5.94 -35.69
N THR A 129 22.12 5.45 -34.91
CA THR A 129 23.53 5.32 -35.29
C THR A 129 23.92 3.84 -35.31
N THR A 130 24.82 3.48 -36.22
CA THR A 130 25.30 2.11 -36.44
C THR A 130 26.45 1.73 -35.51
N GLU A 131 26.37 0.51 -34.96
CA GLU A 131 27.46 -0.40 -34.56
C GLU A 131 28.45 0.00 -33.43
N ASN A 132 28.58 -0.93 -32.47
CA ASN A 132 29.71 -1.18 -31.53
C ASN A 132 30.02 -0.06 -30.49
N GLU A 133 30.22 -0.33 -29.18
CA GLU A 133 30.65 -1.55 -28.46
C GLU A 133 29.94 -1.75 -27.07
N SER A 134 30.14 -2.95 -26.51
CA SER A 134 30.12 -3.40 -25.09
C SER A 134 29.21 -2.78 -24.00
N GLU A 135 28.35 -3.65 -23.46
CA GLU A 135 28.04 -3.88 -22.03
C GLU A 135 27.86 -2.69 -21.06
N LYS A 136 26.58 -2.43 -20.75
CA LYS A 136 26.11 -2.38 -19.35
C LYS A 136 24.60 -2.61 -19.26
N THR A 137 24.20 -3.72 -18.65
CA THR A 137 22.81 -4.00 -18.31
C THR A 137 22.38 -3.10 -17.15
N ILE A 138 21.20 -2.49 -17.27
CA ILE A 138 20.51 -1.83 -16.17
C ILE A 138 19.28 -2.69 -15.88
N ASP A 139 19.22 -3.24 -14.67
CA ASP A 139 18.13 -4.12 -14.27
C ASP A 139 16.81 -3.35 -14.11
N VAL A 140 15.78 -3.79 -14.83
CA VAL A 140 14.44 -3.18 -14.83
C VAL A 140 13.55 -3.84 -13.77
N ALA A 141 13.82 -5.08 -13.38
CA ALA A 141 13.03 -5.82 -12.38
C ALA A 141 13.14 -5.15 -10.98
N ALA A 142 14.29 -4.54 -10.69
CA ALA A 142 14.54 -3.82 -9.44
C ALA A 142 13.68 -2.55 -9.23
N LYS A 143 12.88 -2.11 -10.22
CA LYS A 143 12.08 -0.87 -10.13
C LYS A 143 10.57 -1.04 -10.36
N PHE A 144 10.16 -2.10 -11.06
CA PHE A 144 8.75 -2.46 -11.23
C PHE A 144 8.61 -3.97 -11.10
N GLY A 145 7.88 -4.41 -10.07
CA GLY A 145 7.63 -5.83 -9.84
C GLY A 145 6.81 -6.48 -10.96
N GLU A 146 6.87 -7.81 -11.03
CA GLU A 146 6.31 -8.61 -12.11
C GLU A 146 4.79 -8.40 -12.28
N VAL A 147 4.38 -7.81 -13.41
CA VAL A 147 2.98 -7.49 -13.69
C VAL A 147 2.31 -8.69 -14.35
N MET A 148 1.59 -9.48 -13.55
CA MET A 148 0.76 -10.60 -13.99
C MET A 148 -0.25 -10.16 -15.07
N GLN A 149 -0.06 -10.61 -16.31
CA GLN A 149 -0.98 -10.31 -17.42
C GLN A 149 -2.20 -11.23 -17.39
N VAL A 150 -3.36 -10.68 -17.02
CA VAL A 150 -4.66 -11.33 -17.24
C VAL A 150 -5.08 -11.11 -18.69
N SER A 151 -5.14 -12.17 -19.49
CA SER A 151 -5.40 -12.06 -20.94
C SER A 151 -6.18 -13.25 -21.56
N THR A 152 -7.33 -13.60 -20.98
CA THR A 152 -8.33 -14.47 -21.63
C THR A 152 -9.55 -13.67 -22.12
N PRO A 153 -9.79 -13.54 -23.44
CA PRO A 153 -11.03 -13.00 -23.96
C PRO A 153 -12.15 -14.05 -23.87
N ALA A 154 -13.38 -13.62 -23.57
CA ALA A 154 -14.51 -14.54 -23.45
C ALA A 154 -14.84 -15.21 -24.81
N ALA A 155 -14.55 -16.51 -24.91
CA ALA A 155 -14.92 -17.34 -26.04
C ALA A 155 -16.42 -17.69 -26.01
N ILE A 156 -17.04 -17.81 -27.19
CA ILE A 156 -18.42 -18.29 -27.31
C ILE A 156 -18.38 -19.83 -27.37
N PRO A 157 -19.11 -20.54 -26.48
CA PRO A 157 -19.22 -21.99 -26.47
C PRO A 157 -19.56 -22.62 -27.82
N THR A 158 -19.06 -23.83 -28.07
CA THR A 158 -19.30 -24.54 -29.34
C THR A 158 -20.72 -25.13 -29.41
N ASP A 159 -21.24 -25.42 -30.61
CA ASP A 159 -22.60 -25.95 -30.78
C ASP A 159 -22.82 -27.31 -30.08
N ALA A 160 -21.77 -28.14 -29.96
CA ALA A 160 -21.81 -29.37 -29.18
C ALA A 160 -22.00 -29.08 -27.68
N GLU A 161 -21.18 -28.19 -27.13
CA GLU A 161 -21.20 -27.74 -25.73
C GLU A 161 -22.51 -27.02 -25.36
N ILE A 162 -23.08 -26.24 -26.30
CA ILE A 162 -24.40 -25.61 -26.17
C ILE A 162 -25.50 -26.68 -26.16
N ARG A 163 -25.42 -27.70 -27.03
CA ARG A 163 -26.39 -28.80 -27.09
C ARG A 163 -26.38 -29.61 -25.79
N GLU A 164 -25.21 -29.92 -25.26
CA GLU A 164 -25.04 -30.60 -23.97
C GLU A 164 -25.56 -29.76 -22.79
N LYS A 165 -25.11 -28.49 -22.67
CA LYS A 165 -25.57 -27.59 -21.60
C LYS A 165 -27.07 -27.29 -21.69
N LYS A 166 -27.69 -27.40 -22.87
CA LYS A 166 -29.15 -27.32 -23.06
C LYS A 166 -29.87 -28.61 -22.65
N ALA A 167 -29.30 -29.79 -22.95
CA ALA A 167 -29.81 -31.08 -22.48
C ALA A 167 -29.74 -31.20 -20.94
N ARG A 168 -28.62 -30.76 -20.33
CA ARG A 168 -28.43 -30.74 -18.86
C ARG A 168 -29.49 -29.89 -18.15
N ARG A 169 -29.85 -28.72 -18.71
CA ARG A 169 -30.95 -27.88 -18.21
C ARG A 169 -32.33 -28.52 -18.41
N ALA A 170 -32.54 -29.29 -19.48
CA ALA A 170 -33.79 -30.02 -19.70
C ALA A 170 -33.97 -31.19 -18.71
N ARG A 171 -32.88 -31.83 -18.25
CA ARG A 171 -32.90 -32.83 -17.15
C ARG A 171 -33.26 -32.17 -15.82
N LEU A 172 -32.53 -31.13 -15.43
CA LEU A 172 -32.80 -30.35 -14.20
C LEU A 172 -34.24 -29.78 -14.14
N ALA A 173 -34.79 -29.34 -15.28
CA ALA A 173 -36.18 -28.86 -15.34
C ALA A 173 -37.22 -29.97 -15.14
N LYS A 174 -36.95 -31.22 -15.54
CA LYS A 174 -37.79 -32.38 -15.20
C LYS A 174 -37.65 -32.73 -13.72
N GLU A 175 -36.42 -32.73 -13.18
CA GLU A 175 -36.14 -33.04 -11.79
C GLU A 175 -36.84 -32.06 -10.82
N GLN A 176 -36.74 -30.75 -11.08
CA GLN A 176 -37.44 -29.72 -10.28
C GLN A 176 -38.97 -29.81 -10.37
N ALA A 177 -39.53 -30.28 -11.49
CA ALA A 177 -40.98 -30.46 -11.65
C ALA A 177 -41.53 -31.67 -10.87
N VAL A 178 -40.70 -32.64 -10.51
CA VAL A 178 -41.10 -33.78 -9.65
C VAL A 178 -41.03 -33.37 -8.17
N VAL A 179 -40.00 -32.64 -7.78
CA VAL A 179 -39.76 -32.20 -6.39
C VAL A 179 -40.82 -31.22 -5.87
N SER A 180 -41.59 -30.54 -6.74
CA SER A 180 -42.57 -29.52 -6.34
C SER A 180 -43.91 -30.04 -5.78
N THR A 181 -44.03 -31.31 -5.41
CA THR A 181 -45.34 -31.94 -5.11
C THR A 181 -45.55 -32.37 -3.65
N GLU A 182 -44.51 -32.36 -2.81
CA GLU A 182 -44.60 -32.74 -1.39
C GLU A 182 -43.97 -31.65 -0.50
N GLN A 183 -44.67 -31.24 0.56
CA GLN A 183 -44.29 -30.12 1.45
C GLN A 183 -44.21 -30.54 2.92
N ASP A 184 -43.36 -29.81 3.65
CA ASP A 184 -43.43 -29.48 5.08
C ASP A 184 -43.69 -30.60 6.11
N PHE A 185 -42.62 -31.07 6.75
CA PHE A 185 -42.61 -31.16 8.22
C PHE A 185 -41.19 -31.05 8.81
N ILE A 186 -41.07 -30.44 10.00
CA ILE A 186 -39.87 -30.47 10.86
C ILE A 186 -40.34 -30.77 12.28
N SER A 187 -39.78 -31.80 12.90
CA SER A 187 -40.00 -32.16 14.31
C SER A 187 -38.79 -31.78 15.17
N LEU A 188 -39.00 -31.65 16.49
CA LEU A 188 -38.03 -31.19 17.48
C LEU A 188 -37.96 -32.18 18.67
N GLU A 189 -37.00 -31.95 19.57
CA GLU A 189 -36.81 -32.53 20.92
C GLU A 189 -35.99 -33.84 21.07
N ASP A 190 -34.79 -33.64 21.62
CA ASP A 190 -34.18 -34.27 22.81
C ASP A 190 -33.84 -35.79 22.92
N HIS A 191 -32.52 -36.03 23.12
CA HIS A 191 -31.89 -36.49 24.38
C HIS A 191 -30.89 -37.68 24.31
N MET A 192 -29.63 -37.35 24.62
CA MET A 192 -28.59 -38.10 25.37
C MET A 192 -27.72 -39.20 24.75
N ASP A 193 -26.41 -38.96 24.93
CA ASP A 193 -25.30 -39.83 25.31
C ASP A 193 -24.43 -40.64 24.29
N ASP A 194 -23.14 -40.59 24.65
CA ASP A 194 -21.93 -41.38 24.33
C ASP A 194 -21.26 -41.37 22.93
N ASP A 195 -19.95 -41.06 23.03
CA ASP A 195 -18.82 -41.09 22.08
C ASP A 195 -18.86 -42.12 20.93
N ASP A 196 -18.57 -41.65 19.69
CA ASP A 196 -17.32 -42.01 18.98
C ASP A 196 -17.09 -41.07 17.77
N ASP A 197 -15.83 -40.79 17.40
CA ASP A 197 -15.50 -39.99 16.20
C ASP A 197 -15.77 -40.80 14.92
N ARG A 198 -16.61 -40.28 14.02
CA ARG A 198 -16.89 -40.93 12.71
C ARG A 198 -16.87 -39.96 11.55
N GLU A 199 -16.00 -40.25 10.57
CA GLU A 199 -15.99 -39.61 9.27
C GLU A 199 -17.31 -39.88 8.51
N GLU A 200 -17.86 -38.87 7.84
CA GLU A 200 -19.12 -38.99 7.11
C GLU A 200 -18.97 -39.92 5.88
N ALA A 201 -19.54 -41.12 5.98
CA ALA A 201 -19.69 -42.02 4.84
C ALA A 201 -20.70 -41.42 3.84
N LYS A 202 -20.27 -41.19 2.59
CA LYS A 202 -21.16 -40.75 1.51
C LYS A 202 -22.08 -41.91 1.08
N ASP A 203 -23.37 -41.74 1.31
CA ASP A 203 -24.39 -42.77 1.06
C ASP A 203 -24.45 -43.24 -0.41
N THR A 204 -24.29 -44.55 -0.62
CA THR A 204 -24.47 -45.21 -1.92
C THR A 204 -25.94 -45.53 -2.16
N ARG A 205 -26.76 -44.49 -2.31
CA ARG A 205 -28.21 -44.65 -2.55
C ARG A 205 -28.47 -45.31 -3.91
N LEU A 206 -29.05 -46.52 -3.89
CA LEU A 206 -29.41 -47.26 -5.10
C LEU A 206 -30.31 -46.44 -6.03
N ILE A 207 -29.92 -46.38 -7.29
CA ILE A 207 -30.77 -46.01 -8.41
C ILE A 207 -31.57 -47.26 -8.83
N ARG A 208 -32.74 -47.08 -9.42
CA ARG A 208 -33.51 -48.16 -10.05
C ARG A 208 -33.12 -48.27 -11.52
N ASP A 209 -32.51 -49.39 -11.88
CA ASP A 209 -32.07 -49.75 -13.23
C ASP A 209 -33.26 -50.17 -14.12
N ASP A 210 -34.25 -49.27 -14.24
CA ASP A 210 -35.55 -49.55 -14.85
C ASP A 210 -35.64 -49.05 -16.33
N GLU A 211 -34.51 -48.75 -17.00
CA GLU A 211 -34.43 -48.43 -18.45
C GLU A 211 -33.05 -48.84 -19.06
N ASP A 212 -33.04 -49.26 -20.34
CA ASP A 212 -31.87 -49.54 -21.22
C ASP A 212 -30.82 -50.61 -20.84
N PHE A 213 -31.09 -51.50 -19.88
CA PHE A 213 -30.14 -52.57 -19.47
C PHE A 213 -29.91 -53.74 -20.47
N ALA A 214 -30.36 -53.64 -21.73
CA ALA A 214 -30.46 -54.77 -22.66
C ALA A 214 -29.64 -54.65 -23.97
N GLU A 215 -29.38 -53.45 -24.49
CA GLU A 215 -28.60 -53.26 -25.73
C GLU A 215 -27.09 -53.33 -25.47
N GLY A 216 -26.59 -54.55 -25.22
CA GLY A 216 -25.16 -54.84 -25.01
C GLY A 216 -24.83 -56.19 -24.39
N PHE A 217 -25.82 -56.88 -23.81
CA PHE A 217 -25.59 -58.16 -23.09
C PHE A 217 -25.11 -59.31 -23.98
N ASP A 218 -25.35 -59.26 -25.30
CA ASP A 218 -24.83 -60.25 -26.26
C ASP A 218 -23.29 -60.22 -26.40
N GLU A 219 -22.61 -59.13 -26.03
CA GLU A 219 -21.13 -59.05 -26.10
C GLU A 219 -20.42 -59.61 -24.85
N PHE A 220 -21.11 -59.67 -23.70
CA PHE A 220 -20.50 -60.08 -22.41
C PHE A 220 -21.02 -61.41 -21.84
N VAL A 221 -21.88 -62.15 -22.57
CA VAL A 221 -22.34 -63.50 -22.20
C VAL A 221 -21.73 -64.62 -23.09
N GLU A 222 -21.10 -64.30 -24.23
CA GLU A 222 -20.09 -65.22 -24.81
C GLU A 222 -18.80 -65.13 -23.98
N ASP A 223 -18.75 -65.95 -22.92
CA ASP A 223 -17.53 -66.21 -22.13
C ASP A 223 -16.40 -66.67 -23.07
N GLY A 224 -15.45 -65.77 -23.34
CA GLY A 224 -14.68 -65.74 -24.59
C GLY A 224 -13.89 -67.02 -24.85
N ARG A 225 -14.46 -67.90 -25.71
CA ARG A 225 -14.08 -69.30 -25.92
C ARG A 225 -12.60 -69.58 -25.64
N ILE A 226 -12.36 -70.28 -24.53
CA ILE A 226 -11.01 -70.61 -24.01
C ILE A 226 -10.12 -71.05 -25.18
N SER A 227 -9.07 -70.26 -25.44
CA SER A 227 -8.27 -70.35 -26.65
C SER A 227 -7.28 -71.52 -26.59
N LEU A 228 -7.82 -72.75 -26.70
CA LEU A 228 -7.13 -74.05 -26.59
C LEU A 228 -6.12 -74.28 -27.74
N GLY A 229 -5.06 -73.48 -27.76
CA GLY A 229 -3.94 -73.58 -28.69
C GLY A 229 -3.03 -72.36 -28.59
N ARG A 230 -1.72 -72.60 -28.40
CA ARG A 230 -0.66 -71.58 -28.22
C ARG A 230 -0.67 -70.42 -29.23
N LYS A 231 -1.22 -70.60 -30.44
CA LYS A 231 -1.33 -69.53 -31.43
C LYS A 231 -2.48 -68.56 -31.09
N ALA A 232 -3.66 -69.08 -30.76
CA ALA A 232 -4.83 -68.29 -30.39
C ALA A 232 -4.63 -67.59 -29.04
N GLU A 233 -4.05 -68.29 -28.05
CA GLU A 233 -3.64 -67.70 -26.77
C GLU A 233 -2.71 -66.49 -26.96
N LYS A 234 -1.72 -66.60 -27.85
CA LYS A 234 -0.77 -65.52 -28.16
C LYS A 234 -1.43 -64.35 -28.91
N GLU A 235 -2.48 -64.61 -29.68
CA GLU A 235 -3.24 -63.58 -30.41
C GLU A 235 -4.23 -62.86 -29.49
N GLN A 236 -4.89 -63.58 -28.57
CA GLN A 236 -5.71 -63.02 -27.49
C GLN A 236 -4.87 -62.16 -26.54
N LYS A 237 -3.68 -62.65 -26.12
CA LYS A 237 -2.70 -61.86 -25.36
C LYS A 237 -2.13 -60.67 -26.13
N LYS A 238 -2.14 -60.70 -27.48
CA LYS A 238 -1.81 -59.52 -28.29
C LYS A 238 -2.96 -58.52 -28.26
N LYS A 239 -4.21 -58.94 -28.52
CA LYS A 239 -5.40 -58.07 -28.40
C LYS A 239 -5.52 -57.41 -27.02
N GLN A 240 -5.34 -58.18 -25.93
CA GLN A 240 -5.35 -57.64 -24.56
C GLN A 240 -4.24 -56.59 -24.34
N ARG A 241 -3.04 -56.79 -24.91
CA ARG A 241 -1.95 -55.80 -24.84
C ARG A 241 -2.20 -54.57 -25.71
N ASP A 242 -2.79 -54.74 -26.89
CA ASP A 242 -3.12 -53.63 -27.78
C ASP A 242 -4.26 -52.79 -27.18
N ALA A 243 -5.30 -53.40 -26.60
CA ALA A 243 -6.38 -52.71 -25.89
C ALA A 243 -5.92 -52.05 -24.57
N MET A 244 -5.07 -52.71 -23.79
CA MET A 244 -4.43 -52.09 -22.61
C MET A 244 -3.57 -50.89 -22.99
N ARG A 245 -2.93 -50.92 -24.17
CA ARG A 245 -2.16 -49.80 -24.71
C ARG A 245 -3.05 -48.67 -25.21
N GLU A 246 -4.20 -48.98 -25.78
CA GLU A 246 -5.22 -48.01 -26.19
C GLU A 246 -5.76 -47.26 -24.96
N LEU A 247 -6.16 -47.98 -23.90
CA LEU A 247 -6.57 -47.38 -22.62
C LEU A 247 -5.48 -46.52 -21.95
N ILE A 248 -4.20 -46.91 -22.05
CA ILE A 248 -3.08 -46.10 -21.55
C ILE A 248 -2.88 -44.85 -22.41
N ASN A 249 -2.92 -44.97 -23.74
CA ASN A 249 -2.80 -43.84 -24.66
C ASN A 249 -3.94 -42.82 -24.46
N ASP A 250 -5.17 -43.27 -24.20
CA ASP A 250 -6.32 -42.38 -23.96
C ASP A 250 -6.21 -41.68 -22.59
N ALA A 251 -5.67 -42.36 -21.57
CA ALA A 251 -5.40 -41.76 -20.26
C ALA A 251 -4.25 -40.73 -20.31
N GLU A 252 -3.20 -41.00 -21.10
CA GLU A 252 -2.06 -40.10 -21.39
C GLU A 252 -2.38 -39.01 -22.44
N GLY A 253 -3.51 -39.13 -23.17
CA GLY A 253 -3.80 -38.35 -24.38
C GLY A 253 -4.56 -37.04 -24.18
N ILE A 254 -4.87 -36.65 -22.95
CA ILE A 254 -5.56 -35.39 -22.63
C ILE A 254 -4.54 -34.23 -22.67
N SER A 255 -4.92 -33.12 -23.30
CA SER A 255 -4.02 -32.02 -23.71
C SER A 255 -3.41 -31.21 -22.56
N GLU A 256 -2.17 -30.76 -22.76
CA GLU A 256 -1.30 -30.01 -21.83
C GLU A 256 -1.77 -28.56 -21.49
N GLU A 257 -3.09 -28.26 -21.48
CA GLU A 257 -3.62 -26.89 -21.32
C GLU A 257 -4.61 -26.67 -20.15
N GLU A 258 -4.97 -27.69 -19.36
CA GLU A 258 -5.75 -27.52 -18.10
C GLU A 258 -5.11 -28.29 -16.92
N ASP A 259 -4.56 -27.56 -15.94
CA ASP A 259 -3.83 -28.13 -14.78
C ASP A 259 -4.74 -28.88 -13.76
N SER A 260 -6.04 -28.58 -13.73
CA SER A 260 -7.00 -29.12 -12.74
C SER A 260 -7.09 -30.64 -12.73
N ASP A 261 -7.19 -31.21 -13.93
CA ASP A 261 -7.53 -32.62 -14.15
C ASP A 261 -6.34 -33.53 -13.85
N LEU A 262 -5.12 -32.97 -13.85
CA LEU A 262 -3.89 -33.67 -13.53
C LEU A 262 -3.77 -33.86 -12.01
N GLU A 263 -4.14 -32.85 -11.20
CA GLU A 263 -4.14 -32.97 -9.74
C GLU A 263 -5.28 -33.88 -9.23
N GLU A 264 -6.47 -33.84 -9.83
CA GLU A 264 -7.55 -34.79 -9.46
C GLU A 264 -7.18 -36.25 -9.78
N LYS A 265 -6.60 -36.51 -10.96
CA LYS A 265 -6.06 -37.85 -11.30
C LYS A 265 -4.96 -38.29 -10.33
N ALA A 266 -4.02 -37.41 -9.98
CA ALA A 266 -2.95 -37.72 -9.04
C ALA A 266 -3.48 -38.02 -7.63
N ALA A 267 -4.51 -37.29 -7.17
CA ALA A 267 -5.19 -37.55 -5.92
C ALA A 267 -5.93 -38.91 -5.95
N TYR A 268 -6.57 -39.25 -7.07
CA TYR A 268 -7.22 -40.55 -7.26
C TYR A 268 -6.22 -41.72 -7.21
N GLU A 269 -5.10 -41.65 -7.93
CA GLU A 269 -4.02 -42.65 -7.87
C GLU A 269 -3.42 -42.77 -6.46
N ALA A 270 -3.18 -41.65 -5.77
CA ALA A 270 -2.72 -41.64 -4.39
C ALA A 270 -3.73 -42.29 -3.43
N SER A 271 -5.03 -42.13 -3.68
CA SER A 271 -6.10 -42.77 -2.88
C SER A 271 -6.16 -44.28 -3.09
N GLN A 272 -6.13 -44.76 -4.35
CA GLN A 272 -6.13 -46.20 -4.65
C GLN A 272 -4.86 -46.88 -4.16
N THR A 273 -3.69 -46.28 -4.35
CA THR A 273 -2.42 -46.87 -3.87
C THR A 273 -2.35 -46.93 -2.35
N ARG A 274 -2.91 -45.93 -1.63
CA ARG A 274 -3.07 -45.98 -0.16
C ARG A 274 -4.06 -47.05 0.29
N ALA A 275 -5.17 -47.23 -0.44
CA ALA A 275 -6.16 -48.27 -0.14
C ALA A 275 -5.62 -49.69 -0.39
N ALA A 276 -4.87 -49.91 -1.47
CA ALA A 276 -4.32 -51.21 -1.84
C ALA A 276 -3.15 -51.67 -0.95
N MET A 277 -2.39 -50.74 -0.37
CA MET A 277 -1.20 -51.06 0.45
C MET A 277 -1.49 -51.11 1.96
N GLY A 278 -2.59 -50.51 2.44
CA GLY A 278 -2.98 -50.50 3.85
C GLY A 278 -2.19 -49.49 4.71
N HIS A 279 -2.66 -49.29 5.95
CA HIS A 279 -2.02 -48.39 6.91
C HIS A 279 -0.86 -49.08 7.68
N GLY A 280 0.29 -49.18 7.03
CA GLY A 280 1.58 -49.37 7.70
C GLY A 280 2.32 -48.03 7.81
N ASP A 281 2.66 -47.60 9.03
CA ASP A 281 3.50 -46.43 9.28
C ASP A 281 4.99 -46.79 9.34
N ARG A 282 5.83 -45.77 9.07
CA ARG A 282 7.32 -45.71 9.12
C ARG A 282 8.07 -46.20 7.87
N ASP A 283 9.19 -45.51 7.64
CA ASP A 283 10.15 -45.65 6.54
C ASP A 283 9.60 -45.55 5.10
N ARG A 284 9.06 -44.36 4.78
CA ARG A 284 8.99 -43.88 3.39
C ARG A 284 10.40 -43.53 2.88
N ILE A 285 11.02 -44.44 2.13
CA ILE A 285 12.09 -44.07 1.21
C ILE A 285 11.44 -43.37 0.01
N GLU A 286 11.66 -42.06 -0.14
CA GLU A 286 11.22 -41.35 -1.34
C GLU A 286 11.93 -41.92 -2.58
N ARG A 287 11.14 -42.43 -3.53
CA ARG A 287 11.66 -42.83 -4.84
C ARG A 287 12.16 -41.56 -5.55
N PRO A 288 13.42 -41.50 -6.04
CA PRO A 288 13.92 -40.31 -6.71
C PRO A 288 13.00 -39.89 -7.85
N LYS A 289 12.60 -38.61 -7.86
CA LYS A 289 11.80 -38.03 -8.96
C LYS A 289 12.53 -38.28 -10.27
N THR A 290 11.87 -38.91 -11.24
CA THR A 290 12.43 -39.08 -12.57
C THR A 290 12.71 -37.71 -13.17
N PRO A 291 13.92 -37.46 -13.72
CA PRO A 291 14.23 -36.16 -14.32
C PRO A 291 13.26 -35.86 -15.47
N PRO A 292 12.85 -34.59 -15.66
CA PRO A 292 11.91 -34.22 -16.72
C PRO A 292 12.46 -34.63 -18.08
N LYS A 293 11.62 -35.25 -18.91
CA LYS A 293 11.97 -35.60 -20.30
C LYS A 293 12.29 -34.32 -21.05
N MET A 294 13.49 -34.24 -21.62
CA MET A 294 13.89 -33.09 -22.47
C MET A 294 12.95 -33.02 -23.68
N THR A 295 12.17 -31.95 -23.80
CA THR A 295 11.32 -31.72 -24.98
C THR A 295 12.22 -31.50 -26.20
N SER A 296 11.98 -32.25 -27.27
CA SER A 296 12.80 -32.15 -28.48
C SER A 296 12.67 -30.77 -29.13
N LEU A 297 13.80 -30.15 -29.50
CA LEU A 297 13.85 -28.80 -30.07
C LEU A 297 12.88 -28.66 -31.27
N PRO A 298 12.05 -27.59 -31.30
CA PRO A 298 11.02 -27.43 -32.32
C PRO A 298 11.64 -27.28 -33.72
N ARG A 299 11.03 -27.93 -34.71
CA ARG A 299 11.54 -27.91 -36.09
C ARG A 299 11.37 -26.53 -36.71
N LEU A 300 12.34 -26.11 -37.52
CA LEU A 300 12.34 -24.80 -38.20
C LEU A 300 11.03 -24.54 -38.99
N THR A 301 10.45 -25.58 -39.59
CA THR A 301 9.17 -25.49 -40.31
C THR A 301 8.02 -25.06 -39.42
N SER A 302 7.82 -25.71 -38.26
CA SER A 302 6.80 -25.31 -37.28
C SER A 302 6.99 -23.89 -36.77
N CYS A 303 8.25 -23.43 -36.61
CA CYS A 303 8.53 -22.04 -36.24
C CYS A 303 8.16 -21.06 -37.37
N LEU A 304 8.49 -21.38 -38.63
CA LEU A 304 8.15 -20.55 -39.79
C LEU A 304 6.65 -20.48 -40.04
N ASP A 305 5.92 -21.58 -39.89
CA ASP A 305 4.46 -21.62 -40.09
C ASP A 305 3.70 -20.91 -38.95
N ARG A 306 4.18 -21.01 -37.70
CA ARG A 306 3.69 -20.19 -36.58
C ARG A 306 3.95 -18.69 -36.82
N LEU A 307 5.09 -18.32 -37.40
CA LEU A 307 5.43 -16.93 -37.73
C LEU A 307 4.56 -16.40 -38.89
N ARG A 308 4.31 -17.21 -39.93
CA ARG A 308 3.34 -16.90 -41.02
C ARG A 308 1.93 -16.69 -40.49
N LEU A 309 1.46 -17.56 -39.58
CA LEU A 309 0.14 -17.45 -38.97
C LEU A 309 0.02 -16.17 -38.14
N ASN A 310 1.03 -15.85 -37.33
CA ASN A 310 1.09 -14.57 -36.59
C ASN A 310 1.06 -13.35 -37.52
N LEU A 311 1.76 -13.40 -38.67
CA LEU A 311 1.69 -12.34 -39.68
C LEU A 311 0.28 -12.17 -40.25
N ALA A 312 -0.37 -13.26 -40.66
CA ALA A 312 -1.75 -13.22 -41.17
C ALA A 312 -2.76 -12.70 -40.13
N VAL A 313 -2.56 -13.02 -38.84
CA VAL A 313 -3.35 -12.47 -37.73
C VAL A 313 -3.12 -10.97 -37.56
N MET A 314 -1.87 -10.48 -37.66
CA MET A 314 -1.56 -9.05 -37.62
C MET A 314 -2.09 -8.27 -38.83
N GLU A 315 -2.07 -8.85 -40.04
CA GLU A 315 -2.67 -8.24 -41.22
C GLU A 315 -4.18 -8.13 -41.10
N LYS A 316 -4.84 -9.18 -40.57
CA LYS A 316 -6.28 -9.18 -40.29
C LYS A 316 -6.67 -8.16 -39.21
N SER A 317 -5.92 -8.06 -38.10
CA SER A 317 -6.21 -7.09 -37.05
C SER A 317 -5.96 -5.65 -37.49
N LYS A 318 -4.92 -5.41 -38.31
CA LYS A 318 -4.68 -4.13 -38.99
C LYS A 318 -5.84 -3.74 -39.90
N ALA A 319 -6.36 -4.67 -40.70
CA ALA A 319 -7.52 -4.42 -41.57
C ALA A 319 -8.78 -4.07 -40.76
N GLN A 320 -9.06 -4.80 -39.67
CA GLN A 320 -10.17 -4.51 -38.76
C GLN A 320 -10.02 -3.13 -38.10
N MET A 321 -8.81 -2.77 -37.67
CA MET A 321 -8.54 -1.46 -37.06
C MET A 321 -8.75 -0.30 -38.06
N VAL A 322 -8.35 -0.48 -39.33
CA VAL A 322 -8.60 0.51 -40.39
C VAL A 322 -10.09 0.67 -40.65
N GLY A 323 -10.84 -0.42 -40.83
CA GLY A 323 -12.29 -0.37 -41.06
C GLY A 323 -13.04 0.35 -39.93
N ARG A 324 -12.70 0.05 -38.67
CA ARG A 324 -13.26 0.75 -37.49
C ARG A 324 -12.91 2.25 -37.48
N MET A 325 -11.74 2.63 -38.01
CA MET A 325 -11.32 4.02 -38.14
C MET A 325 -12.06 4.76 -39.27
N GLU A 326 -12.62 4.06 -40.25
CA GLU A 326 -13.47 4.62 -41.30
C GLU A 326 -14.93 4.73 -40.85
N GLU A 327 -15.43 3.70 -40.14
CA GLU A 327 -16.74 3.71 -39.47
C GLU A 327 -16.87 4.90 -38.51
N LEU A 328 -15.91 5.12 -37.61
CA LEU A 328 -15.89 6.26 -36.69
C LEU A 328 -15.75 7.63 -37.40
N ARG A 329 -15.16 7.68 -38.61
CA ARG A 329 -15.15 8.91 -39.43
C ARG A 329 -16.52 9.19 -40.02
N LYS A 330 -17.23 8.16 -40.48
CA LYS A 330 -18.60 8.28 -40.99
C LYS A 330 -19.55 8.67 -39.88
N GLU A 331 -19.53 7.97 -38.75
CA GLU A 331 -20.38 8.29 -37.59
C GLU A 331 -20.18 9.75 -37.14
N LYS A 332 -18.94 10.23 -37.09
CA LYS A 332 -18.66 11.64 -36.76
C LYS A 332 -19.29 12.63 -37.76
N ALA A 333 -19.34 12.31 -39.05
CA ALA A 333 -20.04 13.13 -40.04
C ALA A 333 -21.57 13.07 -39.82
N ASP A 334 -22.11 11.87 -39.60
CA ASP A 334 -23.54 11.65 -39.35
C ASP A 334 -24.01 12.31 -38.03
N ILE A 335 -23.12 12.46 -37.03
CA ILE A 335 -23.37 13.24 -35.81
C ILE A 335 -23.37 14.73 -36.10
N ALA A 336 -22.41 15.25 -36.87
CA ALA A 336 -22.34 16.68 -37.19
C ALA A 336 -23.55 17.19 -37.99
N VAL A 337 -24.14 16.34 -38.85
CA VAL A 337 -25.43 16.66 -39.52
C VAL A 337 -26.57 16.73 -38.50
N ARG A 338 -26.72 15.71 -37.64
CA ARG A 338 -27.76 15.66 -36.60
C ARG A 338 -27.64 16.80 -35.59
N GLU A 339 -26.44 17.29 -35.30
CA GLU A 339 -26.25 18.46 -34.43
C GLU A 339 -26.91 19.72 -35.01
N VAL A 340 -26.78 19.95 -36.33
CA VAL A 340 -27.42 21.10 -37.02
C VAL A 340 -28.94 20.95 -37.04
N GLU A 341 -29.46 19.73 -37.27
CA GLU A 341 -30.90 19.44 -37.21
C GLU A 341 -31.47 19.70 -35.80
N ILE A 342 -30.77 19.27 -34.75
CA ILE A 342 -31.15 19.49 -33.34
C ILE A 342 -31.08 20.98 -32.99
N GLN A 343 -30.06 21.71 -33.44
CA GLN A 343 -29.98 23.17 -33.23
C GLN A 343 -31.13 23.92 -33.93
N ALA A 344 -31.56 23.47 -35.11
CA ALA A 344 -32.72 24.04 -35.79
C ALA A 344 -34.04 23.77 -35.03
N LEU A 345 -34.25 22.53 -34.56
CA LEU A 345 -35.43 22.15 -33.77
C LEU A 345 -35.49 22.88 -32.41
N ILE A 346 -34.35 23.04 -31.73
CA ILE A 346 -34.28 23.83 -30.48
C ILE A 346 -34.65 25.29 -30.74
N LYS A 347 -34.21 25.87 -31.86
CA LYS A 347 -34.58 27.24 -32.24
C LYS A 347 -36.08 27.35 -32.55
N GLU A 348 -36.65 26.44 -33.33
CA GLU A 348 -38.09 26.44 -33.64
C GLU A 348 -38.95 26.28 -32.37
N ALA A 349 -38.52 25.44 -31.42
CA ALA A 349 -39.16 25.31 -30.12
C ALA A 349 -39.06 26.61 -29.29
N GLY A 350 -37.91 27.30 -29.32
CA GLY A 350 -37.71 28.60 -28.69
C GLY A 350 -38.60 29.69 -29.29
N ASP A 351 -38.60 29.83 -30.61
CA ASP A 351 -39.42 30.79 -31.35
C ASP A 351 -40.93 30.56 -31.11
N ASN A 352 -41.36 29.32 -30.92
CA ASN A 352 -42.75 28.99 -30.54
C ASN A 352 -43.05 29.25 -29.05
N TYR A 353 -42.09 29.04 -28.14
CA TYR A 353 -42.24 29.39 -26.73
C TYR A 353 -42.35 30.91 -26.53
N GLU A 354 -41.59 31.71 -27.30
CA GLU A 354 -41.72 33.17 -27.26
C GLU A 354 -43.07 33.65 -27.78
N LYS A 355 -43.62 33.05 -28.86
CA LYS A 355 -44.98 33.36 -29.33
C LYS A 355 -46.04 33.08 -28.26
N LEU A 356 -46.03 31.88 -27.66
CA LEU A 356 -46.95 31.52 -26.59
C LEU A 356 -46.83 32.45 -25.37
N LYS A 357 -45.61 32.91 -25.05
CA LYS A 357 -45.36 33.90 -23.99
C LYS A 357 -45.89 35.30 -24.34
N GLN A 358 -45.89 35.69 -25.61
CA GLN A 358 -46.49 36.95 -26.09
C GLN A 358 -48.02 36.87 -26.10
N GLU A 359 -48.60 35.75 -26.54
CA GLU A 359 -50.04 35.47 -26.48
C GLU A 359 -50.56 35.41 -25.04
N ALA A 360 -49.71 35.02 -24.07
CA ALA A 360 -49.99 35.09 -22.64
C ALA A 360 -49.95 36.52 -22.01
N GLY A 361 -49.68 37.56 -22.81
CA GLY A 361 -50.00 38.95 -22.44
C GLY A 361 -49.08 39.68 -21.45
N ILE A 362 -47.85 39.20 -21.24
CA ILE A 362 -46.90 39.85 -20.30
C ILE A 362 -46.11 40.96 -21.02
N THR A 363 -46.42 42.22 -20.73
CA THR A 363 -45.70 43.39 -21.26
C THR A 363 -44.39 43.68 -20.50
N PRO A 364 -43.30 44.09 -21.18
CA PRO A 364 -42.00 44.28 -20.54
C PRO A 364 -41.87 45.67 -19.89
N GLY A 365 -41.90 45.77 -18.55
CA GLY A 365 -41.80 47.10 -17.91
C GLY A 365 -41.77 47.25 -16.39
N SER A 366 -41.58 46.20 -15.57
CA SER A 366 -41.48 46.35 -14.09
C SER A 366 -40.55 45.32 -13.43
N GLU A 367 -39.76 45.79 -12.45
CA GLU A 367 -39.13 45.06 -11.32
C GLU A 367 -38.26 43.80 -11.58
N GLU A 368 -36.93 43.98 -11.53
CA GLU A 368 -35.92 42.89 -11.54
C GLU A 368 -35.77 42.14 -10.19
N THR A 369 -36.79 41.42 -9.70
CA THR A 369 -36.58 40.54 -8.51
C THR A 369 -37.54 39.34 -8.42
N THR A 370 -37.22 38.22 -9.09
CA THR A 370 -37.56 36.80 -8.71
C THR A 370 -37.12 35.83 -9.83
N ALA A 371 -35.85 35.41 -9.88
CA ALA A 371 -35.35 34.56 -10.98
C ALA A 371 -34.25 33.51 -10.67
N ASP A 372 -33.65 33.50 -9.47
CA ASP A 372 -32.41 32.73 -9.20
C ASP A 372 -32.61 31.51 -8.26
N GLU A 373 -33.84 31.22 -7.85
CA GLU A 373 -34.13 30.29 -6.73
C GLU A 373 -34.51 28.85 -7.15
N PHE A 374 -34.51 28.53 -8.46
CA PHE A 374 -34.98 27.23 -8.98
C PHE A 374 -33.94 26.41 -9.78
N ALA A 375 -32.66 26.81 -9.78
CA ALA A 375 -31.67 26.24 -10.71
C ALA A 375 -30.84 25.04 -10.18
N ASN A 376 -30.78 24.78 -8.87
CA ASN A 376 -29.76 23.87 -8.30
C ASN A 376 -30.24 22.94 -7.16
N SER A 377 -31.35 22.24 -7.38
CA SER A 377 -31.86 21.16 -6.51
C SER A 377 -31.73 19.76 -7.14
N ARG A 378 -30.53 19.42 -7.64
CA ARG A 378 -30.16 18.04 -8.05
C ARG A 378 -29.04 17.47 -7.18
N GLY A 379 -29.41 17.10 -5.96
CA GLY A 379 -28.60 16.32 -5.01
C GLY A 379 -29.53 15.69 -3.98
N LEU A 380 -29.87 14.40 -4.14
CA LEU A 380 -30.99 13.76 -3.43
C LEU A 380 -30.55 12.97 -2.18
N GLU A 381 -29.72 13.57 -1.33
CA GLU A 381 -29.36 13.00 -0.02
C GLU A 381 -29.40 14.09 1.06
N GLY A 382 -30.42 14.05 1.91
CA GLY A 382 -30.67 15.10 2.91
C GLY A 382 -32.00 15.08 3.67
N LEU A 383 -32.80 14.01 3.56
CA LEU A 383 -34.07 13.88 4.29
C LEU A 383 -33.82 13.63 5.79
N GLY A 384 -33.58 14.69 6.57
CA GLY A 384 -33.32 14.57 8.00
C GLY A 384 -33.01 15.83 8.81
N ALA A 385 -33.21 17.04 8.27
CA ALA A 385 -33.04 18.29 9.02
C ALA A 385 -34.17 19.29 8.69
N SER A 386 -34.57 20.08 9.69
CA SER A 386 -35.74 20.96 9.65
C SER A 386 -35.67 22.06 8.59
N ASP A 387 -36.80 22.27 7.92
CA ASP A 387 -37.09 23.44 7.08
C ASP A 387 -36.97 24.77 7.85
N GLY A 388 -36.76 25.89 7.12
CA GLY A 388 -37.03 27.22 7.66
C GLY A 388 -35.89 28.24 7.86
N ASP A 389 -34.81 28.23 7.06
CA ASP A 389 -34.02 29.46 6.80
C ASP A 389 -33.22 29.38 5.46
N SER A 390 -33.79 29.90 4.38
CA SER A 390 -33.30 29.73 3.00
C SER A 390 -32.56 30.93 2.39
N ASN A 391 -32.40 32.06 3.10
CA ASN A 391 -31.81 33.29 2.52
C ASN A 391 -30.47 33.75 3.12
N ALA A 392 -29.88 32.98 4.05
CA ALA A 392 -28.54 33.26 4.56
C ALA A 392 -27.44 32.79 3.58
N PRO A 393 -26.48 33.65 3.13
CA PRO A 393 -25.39 33.23 2.26
C PRO A 393 -24.45 32.27 2.99
N ARG A 394 -24.28 31.05 2.45
CA ARG A 394 -23.45 29.99 3.07
C ARG A 394 -22.06 29.90 2.39
N LEU A 395 -21.07 29.34 3.10
CA LEU A 395 -19.77 29.01 2.51
C LEU A 395 -19.90 27.84 1.53
N TYR A 396 -19.13 27.88 0.44
CA TYR A 396 -18.99 26.75 -0.48
C TYR A 396 -18.36 25.57 0.28
N ARG A 397 -18.92 24.37 0.11
CA ARG A 397 -18.71 23.23 1.01
C ARG A 397 -18.60 21.94 0.20
N HIS A 398 -17.47 21.26 0.35
CA HIS A 398 -17.31 19.88 -0.13
C HIS A 398 -17.76 18.89 0.96
N SER A 399 -18.34 17.77 0.54
CA SER A 399 -18.69 16.64 1.43
C SER A 399 -17.51 15.68 1.65
N GLU A 400 -16.55 15.67 0.73
CA GLU A 400 -15.44 14.72 0.65
C GLU A 400 -14.09 15.44 0.62
N ALA A 401 -13.02 14.76 1.03
CA ALA A 401 -11.67 15.28 0.98
C ALA A 401 -11.15 15.30 -0.46
N THR A 402 -10.64 16.44 -0.94
CA THR A 402 -10.11 16.54 -2.30
C THR A 402 -8.77 15.80 -2.43
N PRO A 403 -8.41 15.28 -3.63
CA PRO A 403 -7.15 14.55 -3.81
C PRO A 403 -5.89 15.36 -3.46
N ILE A 404 -5.94 16.70 -3.59
CA ILE A 404 -4.82 17.60 -3.22
C ILE A 404 -4.68 17.77 -1.70
N GLU A 405 -5.76 17.59 -0.93
CA GLU A 405 -5.70 17.53 0.52
C GLU A 405 -5.04 16.22 0.98
N LEU A 406 -5.47 15.08 0.42
CA LEU A 406 -4.87 13.77 0.73
C LEU A 406 -3.39 13.70 0.33
N PHE A 407 -3.00 14.35 -0.78
CA PHE A 407 -1.60 14.47 -1.20
C PHE A 407 -0.76 15.28 -0.21
N PHE A 408 -1.33 16.30 0.44
CA PHE A 408 -0.65 17.03 1.52
C PHE A 408 -0.51 16.20 2.80
N ASP A 409 -1.53 15.38 3.11
CA ASP A 409 -1.51 14.45 4.26
C ASP A 409 -0.39 13.39 4.10
N LEU A 410 -0.11 12.95 2.86
CA LEU A 410 1.01 12.06 2.55
C LEU A 410 2.39 12.71 2.81
N PHE A 411 2.55 14.02 2.58
CA PHE A 411 3.81 14.73 2.89
C PHE A 411 4.06 14.86 4.40
N PHE A 412 3.01 14.98 5.22
CA PHE A 412 3.12 14.89 6.67
C PHE A 412 3.64 13.50 7.10
N VAL A 413 3.14 12.42 6.49
CA VAL A 413 3.58 11.07 6.84
C VAL A 413 4.99 10.74 6.31
N ALA A 414 5.36 11.21 5.12
CA ALA A 414 6.73 11.07 4.62
C ALA A 414 7.76 11.74 5.56
N ASN A 415 7.42 12.92 6.12
CA ASN A 415 8.22 13.57 7.19
C ASN A 415 8.39 12.66 8.41
N LEU A 416 7.28 12.07 8.88
CA LEU A 416 7.27 11.19 10.05
C LEU A 416 8.13 9.93 9.81
N SER A 417 8.01 9.28 8.64
CA SER A 417 8.82 8.10 8.30
C SER A 417 10.31 8.44 8.23
N THR A 418 10.69 9.56 7.62
CA THR A 418 12.09 10.03 7.58
C THR A 418 12.65 10.35 8.98
N PHE A 419 11.86 11.00 9.84
CA PHE A 419 12.27 11.26 11.22
C PHE A 419 12.44 9.97 12.03
N THR A 420 11.48 9.05 11.93
CA THR A 420 11.51 7.74 12.61
C THR A 420 12.67 6.87 12.13
N ALA A 421 13.02 6.94 10.84
CA ALA A 421 14.18 6.27 10.27
C ALA A 421 15.54 6.89 10.67
N THR A 422 15.55 8.01 11.41
CA THR A 422 16.78 8.71 11.85
C THR A 422 16.89 8.94 13.37
N HIS A 423 15.78 8.98 14.11
CA HIS A 423 15.76 9.20 15.56
C HIS A 423 15.25 7.96 16.31
N GLU A 424 16.17 7.31 17.01
CA GLU A 424 15.95 6.07 17.74
C GLU A 424 15.37 6.35 19.14
N ILE A 425 14.26 5.70 19.50
CA ILE A 425 13.59 5.88 20.81
C ILE A 425 14.31 5.01 21.87
N ASN A 426 15.59 5.32 22.11
CA ASN A 426 16.45 4.60 23.07
C ASN A 426 16.52 5.27 24.46
N ASN A 427 15.95 6.46 24.61
CA ASN A 427 16.04 7.29 25.82
C ASN A 427 14.80 8.18 25.99
N VAL A 428 14.49 8.58 27.24
CA VAL A 428 13.46 9.58 27.56
C VAL A 428 13.70 10.91 26.83
N GLU A 429 14.96 11.29 26.63
CA GLU A 429 15.30 12.52 25.89
C GLU A 429 14.99 12.41 24.39
N ALA A 430 15.27 11.25 23.77
CA ALA A 430 14.92 10.98 22.37
C ALA A 430 13.39 10.87 22.18
N LEU A 431 12.67 10.29 23.14
CA LEU A 431 11.21 10.25 23.16
C LEU A 431 10.60 11.65 23.15
N TRP A 432 11.12 12.59 23.95
CA TRP A 432 10.65 13.99 23.91
C TRP A 432 11.04 14.73 22.64
N ALA A 433 12.19 14.43 22.02
CA ALA A 433 12.52 14.95 20.69
C ALA A 433 11.53 14.43 19.62
N TYR A 434 11.14 13.16 19.70
CA TYR A 434 10.15 12.55 18.80
C TYR A 434 8.76 13.20 18.93
N ILE A 435 8.24 13.30 20.16
CA ILE A 435 6.97 13.98 20.45
C ILE A 435 7.02 15.46 20.02
N GLY A 436 8.18 16.11 20.20
CA GLY A 436 8.41 17.47 19.75
C GLY A 436 8.31 17.63 18.23
N PHE A 437 9.09 16.87 17.45
CA PHE A 437 9.06 16.98 15.99
C PHE A 437 7.68 16.64 15.43
N LEU A 438 7.05 15.56 15.91
CA LEU A 438 5.67 15.19 15.58
C LEU A 438 4.68 16.33 15.88
N GLY A 439 4.84 17.03 17.00
CA GLY A 439 4.06 18.23 17.31
C GLY A 439 4.22 19.35 16.28
N ILE A 440 5.44 19.64 15.84
CA ILE A 440 5.72 20.70 14.84
C ILE A 440 5.01 20.40 13.51
N ILE A 441 5.13 19.17 13.01
CA ILE A 441 4.46 18.78 11.76
C ILE A 441 2.93 18.70 11.94
N TRP A 442 2.42 18.23 13.08
CA TRP A 442 0.97 18.08 13.32
C TRP A 442 0.26 19.42 13.52
N PHE A 443 0.81 20.34 14.31
CA PHE A 443 0.24 21.70 14.47
C PHE A 443 0.44 22.59 13.24
N THR A 444 1.37 22.24 12.33
CA THR A 444 1.41 22.86 11.01
C THR A 444 0.34 22.29 10.09
N TRP A 445 0.26 20.95 10.01
CA TRP A 445 -0.76 20.22 9.25
C TRP A 445 -2.20 20.62 9.63
N LEU A 446 -2.51 20.70 10.94
CA LEU A 446 -3.83 21.07 11.43
C LEU A 446 -4.24 22.44 10.91
N GLN A 447 -3.37 23.45 11.01
CA GLN A 447 -3.74 24.83 10.68
C GLN A 447 -3.90 25.05 9.16
N VAL A 448 -3.15 24.30 8.34
CA VAL A 448 -3.39 24.22 6.88
C VAL A 448 -4.71 23.51 6.59
N THR A 449 -4.97 22.38 7.24
CA THR A 449 -6.23 21.62 7.11
C THR A 449 -7.46 22.45 7.52
N LEU A 450 -7.37 23.20 8.62
CA LEU A 450 -8.42 24.11 9.08
C LEU A 450 -8.65 25.31 8.13
N PHE A 451 -7.69 25.65 7.28
CA PHE A 451 -7.94 26.56 6.16
C PHE A 451 -8.71 25.84 5.05
N ASP A 452 -8.19 24.70 4.60
CA ASP A 452 -8.73 23.92 3.47
C ASP A 452 -10.23 23.63 3.61
N ILE A 453 -10.63 23.00 4.72
CA ILE A 453 -12.02 22.56 4.96
C ILE A 453 -13.06 23.69 5.02
N ARG A 454 -12.61 24.97 5.05
CA ARG A 454 -13.47 26.16 5.06
C ARG A 454 -13.35 27.02 3.80
N PHE A 455 -12.20 26.99 3.12
CA PHE A 455 -11.87 27.95 2.07
C PHE A 455 -11.21 27.36 0.82
N ALA A 456 -10.92 26.06 0.77
CA ALA A 456 -10.40 25.42 -0.44
C ALA A 456 -11.35 25.66 -1.63
N ARG A 457 -10.80 26.24 -2.69
CA ARG A 457 -11.44 26.40 -4.00
C ARG A 457 -10.37 26.23 -5.05
N ASP A 458 -10.72 25.56 -6.15
CA ASP A 458 -9.76 25.37 -7.23
C ASP A 458 -9.46 26.71 -7.93
N SER A 459 -8.27 27.24 -7.66
CA SER A 459 -7.80 28.51 -8.21
C SER A 459 -6.28 28.54 -8.25
N ILE A 460 -5.72 29.29 -9.20
CA ILE A 460 -4.26 29.39 -9.39
C ILE A 460 -3.57 29.91 -8.12
N PHE A 461 -4.19 30.86 -7.40
CA PHE A 461 -3.68 31.40 -6.15
C PHE A 461 -3.57 30.30 -5.06
N GLU A 462 -4.66 29.57 -4.79
CA GLU A 462 -4.64 28.52 -3.76
C GLU A 462 -3.71 27.36 -4.16
N ARG A 463 -3.61 27.02 -5.46
CA ARG A 463 -2.63 26.03 -5.96
C ARG A 463 -1.17 26.48 -5.71
N ILE A 464 -0.85 27.76 -5.91
CA ILE A 464 0.49 28.30 -5.61
C ILE A 464 0.76 28.29 -4.10
N CYS A 465 -0.20 28.73 -3.28
CA CYS A 465 -0.07 28.65 -1.82
C CYS A 465 0.11 27.19 -1.34
N LYS A 466 -0.61 26.23 -1.94
CA LYS A 466 -0.42 24.79 -1.68
C LYS A 466 0.96 24.28 -2.04
N ALA A 467 1.50 24.66 -3.20
CA ALA A 467 2.86 24.30 -3.59
C ALA A 467 3.91 24.85 -2.59
N LEU A 468 3.72 26.08 -2.09
CA LEU A 468 4.60 26.67 -1.07
C LEU A 468 4.47 25.98 0.30
N GLN A 469 3.26 25.57 0.72
CA GLN A 469 3.09 24.78 1.96
C GLN A 469 3.65 23.34 1.83
N LEU A 470 3.62 22.75 0.63
CA LEU A 470 4.32 21.47 0.35
C LEU A 470 5.84 21.65 0.43
N ALA A 471 6.39 22.74 -0.11
CA ALA A 471 7.81 23.06 0.02
C ALA A 471 8.22 23.28 1.49
N ALA A 472 7.36 23.89 2.31
CA ALA A 472 7.56 24.00 3.75
C ALA A 472 7.61 22.61 4.43
N MET A 473 6.74 21.68 4.05
CA MET A 473 6.78 20.29 4.53
C MET A 473 8.09 19.56 4.12
N VAL A 474 8.63 19.80 2.92
CA VAL A 474 9.96 19.26 2.55
C VAL A 474 11.08 19.89 3.40
N GLY A 475 10.96 21.18 3.72
CA GLY A 475 11.89 21.88 4.62
C GLY A 475 11.93 21.30 6.03
N PHE A 476 10.78 20.86 6.57
CA PHE A 476 10.73 20.18 7.88
C PHE A 476 11.49 18.86 7.88
N ALA A 477 11.44 18.07 6.81
CA ALA A 477 12.15 16.78 6.74
C ALA A 477 13.67 16.97 6.82
N SER A 478 14.19 18.02 6.16
CA SER A 478 15.60 18.40 6.20
C SER A 478 16.03 18.80 7.62
N ALA A 479 15.37 19.79 8.23
CA ALA A 479 15.74 20.29 9.55
C ALA A 479 15.42 19.32 10.70
N GLY A 480 14.41 18.47 10.54
CA GLY A 480 14.03 17.42 11.50
C GLY A 480 15.14 16.42 11.77
N SER A 481 16.00 16.16 10.79
CA SER A 481 17.17 15.26 10.92
C SER A 481 18.18 15.64 12.02
N ARG A 482 18.07 16.85 12.60
CA ARG A 482 18.89 17.34 13.73
C ARG A 482 18.07 17.93 14.87
N PHE A 483 16.77 17.63 14.97
CA PHE A 483 15.92 18.17 16.02
C PHE A 483 16.16 17.47 17.37
N THR A 484 16.60 18.24 18.37
CA THR A 484 16.87 17.75 19.73
C THR A 484 16.13 18.57 20.80
N THR A 485 15.89 17.98 21.96
CA THR A 485 15.31 18.62 23.15
C THR A 485 16.19 19.71 23.78
N ARG A 486 17.50 19.69 23.51
CA ARG A 486 18.44 20.72 23.93
C ARG A 486 19.03 21.41 22.70
N VAL A 487 19.01 22.73 22.69
CA VAL A 487 19.74 23.52 21.69
C VAL A 487 21.23 23.44 21.98
N ARG A 488 22.00 22.85 21.05
CA ARG A 488 23.46 22.77 21.06
C ARG A 488 24.00 23.46 19.81
N ALA A 489 25.22 24.00 19.86
CA ALA A 489 25.83 24.73 18.74
C ALA A 489 25.77 23.98 17.40
N GLU A 490 26.00 22.66 17.42
CA GLU A 490 25.89 21.74 16.27
C GLU A 490 24.51 21.71 15.58
N ASN A 491 23.43 21.96 16.33
CA ASN A 491 22.05 21.84 15.86
C ASN A 491 21.33 23.20 15.77
N VAL A 492 21.94 24.32 16.18
CA VAL A 492 21.34 25.68 16.16
C VAL A 492 20.72 26.02 14.80
N TRP A 493 21.39 25.65 13.71
CA TRP A 493 20.92 25.90 12.34
C TRP A 493 19.56 25.24 12.07
N ALA A 494 19.28 24.06 12.62
CA ALA A 494 18.01 23.37 12.45
C ALA A 494 16.87 24.12 13.15
N PHE A 495 17.07 24.63 14.37
CA PHE A 495 16.06 25.46 15.06
C PHE A 495 15.84 26.80 14.34
N GLN A 496 16.87 27.39 13.74
CA GLN A 496 16.74 28.56 12.88
C GLN A 496 15.90 28.24 11.62
N SER A 497 16.23 27.17 10.89
CA SER A 497 15.46 26.72 9.72
C SER A 497 14.00 26.41 10.06
N LEU A 498 13.73 25.66 11.15
CA LEU A 498 12.37 25.38 11.62
C LEU A 498 11.61 26.67 11.96
N SER A 499 12.24 27.64 12.64
CA SER A 499 11.63 28.94 12.93
C SER A 499 11.26 29.71 11.66
N LEU A 500 12.16 29.72 10.66
CA LEU A 500 11.95 30.44 9.41
C LEU A 500 10.85 29.79 8.54
N ILE A 501 10.80 28.44 8.50
CA ILE A 501 9.76 27.69 7.77
C ILE A 501 8.39 27.87 8.45
N LEU A 502 8.33 27.82 9.79
CA LEU A 502 7.12 28.11 10.55
C LEU A 502 6.62 29.54 10.31
N ALA A 503 7.52 30.53 10.35
CA ALA A 503 7.18 31.92 10.02
C ALA A 503 6.59 32.02 8.60
N GLY A 504 7.25 31.45 7.59
CA GLY A 504 6.76 31.43 6.20
C GLY A 504 5.39 30.76 6.05
N SER A 505 5.18 29.60 6.69
CA SER A 505 3.89 28.89 6.67
C SER A 505 2.75 29.70 7.31
N ARG A 506 3.01 30.38 8.45
CA ARG A 506 2.03 31.25 9.11
C ARG A 506 1.77 32.54 8.34
N PHE A 507 2.78 33.14 7.72
CA PHE A 507 2.61 34.28 6.82
C PHE A 507 1.69 33.93 5.63
N LEU A 508 1.95 32.81 4.96
CA LEU A 508 1.11 32.33 3.84
C LEU A 508 -0.34 32.11 4.26
N LEU A 509 -0.58 31.44 5.41
CA LEU A 509 -1.94 31.27 5.95
C LEU A 509 -2.60 32.62 6.25
N SER A 510 -1.86 33.56 6.86
CA SER A 510 -2.38 34.91 7.14
C SER A 510 -2.80 35.65 5.86
N VAL A 511 -2.02 35.56 4.78
CA VAL A 511 -2.38 36.11 3.47
C VAL A 511 -3.63 35.43 2.90
N GLN A 512 -3.70 34.10 2.92
CA GLN A 512 -4.86 33.34 2.43
C GLN A 512 -6.16 33.68 3.20
N TYR A 513 -6.11 33.75 4.54
CA TYR A 513 -7.25 34.19 5.36
C TYR A 513 -7.59 35.68 5.13
N THR A 514 -6.61 36.55 4.86
CA THR A 514 -6.83 37.98 4.57
C THR A 514 -7.56 38.17 3.24
N VAL A 515 -7.11 37.48 2.17
CA VAL A 515 -7.77 37.49 0.86
C VAL A 515 -9.23 37.03 0.98
N ASN A 516 -9.46 35.91 1.68
CA ASN A 516 -10.83 35.42 1.91
C ASN A 516 -11.65 36.35 2.82
N THR A 517 -11.04 37.04 3.78
CA THR A 517 -11.71 38.08 4.60
C THR A 517 -12.27 39.20 3.72
N VAL A 518 -11.50 39.70 2.73
CA VAL A 518 -11.96 40.76 1.81
C VAL A 518 -13.19 40.31 1.00
N TYR A 519 -13.21 39.06 0.52
CA TYR A 519 -14.38 38.50 -0.17
C TYR A 519 -15.58 38.28 0.76
N LEU A 520 -15.36 37.79 1.98
CA LEU A 520 -16.44 37.56 2.94
C LEU A 520 -17.03 38.87 3.49
N TRP A 521 -16.24 39.95 3.63
CA TRP A 521 -16.70 41.19 4.27
C TRP A 521 -17.89 41.84 3.56
N ARG A 522 -18.02 41.62 2.24
CA ARG A 522 -19.16 42.10 1.42
C ARG A 522 -20.42 41.21 1.47
N ARG A 523 -20.34 39.99 2.03
CA ARG A 523 -21.46 39.00 2.05
C ARG A 523 -21.85 38.53 3.45
N MET A 524 -20.89 38.39 4.35
CA MET A 524 -21.07 37.93 5.73
C MET A 524 -20.20 38.74 6.69
N PRO A 525 -20.61 39.96 7.09
CA PRO A 525 -19.85 40.77 8.04
C PRO A 525 -19.53 40.11 9.40
N PRO A 526 -20.37 39.25 10.04
CA PRO A 526 -19.97 38.57 11.28
C PRO A 526 -18.88 37.51 11.03
N ALA A 527 -19.02 36.68 10.00
CA ALA A 527 -18.01 35.68 9.65
C ALA A 527 -16.68 36.35 9.27
N ALA A 528 -16.71 37.43 8.48
CA ALA A 528 -15.52 38.19 8.11
C ALA A 528 -14.74 38.74 9.32
N LYS A 529 -15.41 39.17 10.39
CA LYS A 529 -14.74 39.56 11.65
C LYS A 529 -14.01 38.38 12.29
N GLY A 530 -14.61 37.19 12.31
CA GLY A 530 -13.97 35.97 12.80
C GLY A 530 -12.75 35.55 11.96
N VAL A 531 -12.86 35.56 10.63
CA VAL A 531 -11.72 35.24 9.75
C VAL A 531 -10.60 36.28 9.86
N SER A 532 -10.94 37.56 10.03
CA SER A 532 -9.97 38.64 10.26
C SER A 532 -9.16 38.43 11.56
N ALA A 533 -9.81 38.01 12.65
CA ALA A 533 -9.13 37.67 13.90
C ALA A 533 -8.16 36.49 13.74
N ILE A 534 -8.54 35.47 12.95
CA ILE A 534 -7.68 34.32 12.60
C ILE A 534 -6.48 34.77 11.74
N ALA A 535 -6.71 35.61 10.73
CA ALA A 535 -5.65 36.16 9.87
C ALA A 535 -4.63 36.96 10.67
N ALA A 536 -5.10 37.83 11.58
CA ALA A 536 -4.26 38.61 12.49
C ALA A 536 -3.47 37.73 13.46
N THR A 537 -4.08 36.65 13.97
CA THR A 537 -3.40 35.69 14.86
C THR A 537 -2.22 35.03 14.16
N HIS A 538 -2.41 34.51 12.94
CA HIS A 538 -1.31 33.92 12.17
C HIS A 538 -0.25 34.96 11.74
N PHE A 539 -0.63 36.23 11.55
CA PHE A 539 0.34 37.31 11.30
C PHE A 539 1.24 37.55 12.52
N VAL A 540 0.64 37.67 13.72
CA VAL A 540 1.39 37.83 14.97
C VAL A 540 2.28 36.61 15.23
N SER A 541 1.77 35.39 15.07
CA SER A 541 2.59 34.17 15.13
C SER A 541 3.78 34.22 14.17
N SER A 542 3.56 34.61 12.91
CA SER A 542 4.64 34.73 11.92
C SER A 542 5.75 35.68 12.37
N LEU A 543 5.41 36.81 12.99
CA LEU A 543 6.38 37.75 13.54
C LEU A 543 7.11 37.17 14.76
N MET A 544 6.42 36.38 15.60
CA MET A 544 7.03 35.72 16.76
C MET A 544 7.99 34.59 16.35
N TYR A 545 7.65 33.77 15.34
CA TYR A 545 8.57 32.77 14.78
C TYR A 545 9.78 33.43 14.10
N LEU A 546 9.59 34.56 13.39
CA LEU A 546 10.69 35.34 12.82
C LEU A 546 11.59 35.95 13.91
N TRP A 547 11.01 36.45 15.01
CA TRP A 547 11.78 36.90 16.18
C TRP A 547 12.59 35.76 16.80
N MET A 548 12.04 34.54 16.89
CA MET A 548 12.78 33.37 17.38
C MET A 548 13.95 32.99 16.46
N PHE A 549 13.82 33.13 15.13
CA PHE A 549 14.96 32.96 14.20
C PHE A 549 16.14 33.89 14.55
N TYR A 550 15.87 35.17 14.85
CA TYR A 550 16.91 36.10 15.32
C TYR A 550 17.43 35.76 16.72
N ALA A 551 16.55 35.33 17.65
CA ALA A 551 16.95 34.90 18.99
C ALA A 551 17.93 33.71 18.94
N PHE A 552 17.68 32.71 18.08
CA PHE A 552 18.60 31.59 17.86
C PHE A 552 19.90 31.96 17.12
N ARG A 553 20.04 33.18 16.57
CA ARG A 553 21.28 33.67 15.94
C ARG A 553 22.21 34.37 16.94
N GLN A 554 21.63 35.08 17.91
CA GLN A 554 22.41 35.85 18.88
C GLN A 554 23.01 34.92 19.94
N HIS A 555 24.34 34.88 20.05
CA HIS A 555 25.10 33.98 20.94
C HIS A 555 25.00 34.32 22.44
N SER A 556 23.91 34.99 22.84
CA SER A 556 23.52 35.21 24.22
C SER A 556 23.38 33.87 24.96
N GLY A 557 23.62 33.85 26.29
CA GLY A 557 23.51 32.67 27.15
C GLY A 557 22.06 32.20 27.35
N LEU A 558 21.44 31.75 26.26
CA LEU A 558 20.02 31.47 26.12
C LEU A 558 19.67 30.09 26.67
N SER A 559 18.51 29.99 27.34
CA SER A 559 18.05 28.74 27.94
C SER A 559 17.91 27.63 26.88
N PRO A 560 18.43 26.41 27.12
CA PRO A 560 18.43 25.33 26.11
C PRO A 560 17.04 24.83 25.71
N TYR A 561 15.98 25.33 26.37
CA TYR A 561 14.57 24.97 26.17
C TYR A 561 13.73 26.04 25.44
N ILE A 562 14.33 27.08 24.85
CA ILE A 562 13.58 28.19 24.20
C ILE A 562 12.64 27.74 23.07
N TRP A 563 12.91 26.60 22.42
CA TRP A 563 12.00 25.99 21.44
C TRP A 563 10.60 25.68 22.01
N THR A 564 10.44 25.56 23.33
CA THR A 564 9.12 25.39 23.99
C THR A 564 8.15 26.52 23.70
N VAL A 565 8.63 27.73 23.36
CA VAL A 565 7.79 28.85 22.93
C VAL A 565 6.97 28.50 21.67
N TRP A 566 7.48 27.65 20.76
CA TRP A 566 6.71 27.17 19.61
C TRP A 566 5.43 26.43 20.03
N PHE A 567 5.49 25.65 21.12
CA PHE A 567 4.37 24.85 21.61
C PHE A 567 3.33 25.70 22.34
N VAL A 568 3.78 26.74 23.05
CA VAL A 568 2.89 27.78 23.58
C VAL A 568 2.16 28.49 22.44
N LEU A 569 2.86 28.84 21.35
CA LEU A 569 2.27 29.45 20.16
C LEU A 569 1.29 28.51 19.46
N PHE A 570 1.64 27.24 19.21
CA PHE A 570 0.73 26.24 18.64
C PHE A 570 -0.54 26.06 19.48
N GLY A 571 -0.40 26.08 20.81
CA GLY A 571 -1.52 26.08 21.74
C GLY A 571 -2.43 27.29 21.54
N ILE A 572 -1.87 28.52 21.58
CA ILE A 572 -2.63 29.76 21.38
C ILE A 572 -3.32 29.78 20.01
N GLU A 573 -2.61 29.44 18.93
CA GLU A 573 -3.18 29.35 17.59
C GLU A 573 -4.34 28.36 17.50
N MET A 574 -4.20 27.17 18.09
CA MET A 574 -5.24 26.14 18.08
C MET A 574 -6.46 26.61 18.87
N TRP A 575 -6.26 27.15 20.08
CA TRP A 575 -7.35 27.65 20.92
C TRP A 575 -8.08 28.85 20.31
N VAL A 576 -7.38 29.79 19.68
CA VAL A 576 -8.00 30.93 18.99
C VAL A 576 -8.76 30.48 17.74
N VAL A 577 -8.14 29.69 16.85
CA VAL A 577 -8.80 29.26 15.60
C VAL A 577 -10.03 28.38 15.87
N MET A 578 -9.94 27.46 16.84
CA MET A 578 -11.10 26.65 17.26
C MET A 578 -12.15 27.51 17.99
N GLY A 579 -11.74 28.31 18.98
CA GLY A 579 -12.65 29.16 19.76
C GLY A 579 -13.45 30.14 18.90
N THR A 580 -12.78 30.86 17.99
CA THR A 580 -13.43 31.77 17.04
C THR A 580 -14.41 31.01 16.12
N SER A 581 -14.10 29.78 15.72
CA SER A 581 -14.99 28.92 14.90
C SER A 581 -16.21 28.40 15.67
N CYS A 582 -16.15 28.37 17.00
CA CYS A 582 -17.26 27.96 17.86
C CYS A 582 -18.21 29.14 18.18
N VAL A 583 -17.65 30.34 18.37
CA VAL A 583 -18.38 31.56 18.74
C VAL A 583 -18.98 32.30 17.52
N THR A 584 -18.32 32.26 16.35
CA THR A 584 -18.74 33.07 15.19
C THR A 584 -19.81 32.36 14.36
N PRO A 585 -21.00 32.95 14.15
CA PRO A 585 -22.00 32.40 13.22
C PRO A 585 -21.44 32.24 11.81
N GLY A 586 -21.72 31.09 11.17
CA GLY A 586 -21.26 30.78 9.82
C GLY A 586 -19.85 30.18 9.69
N LEU A 587 -19.04 30.12 10.76
CA LEU A 587 -17.70 29.50 10.75
C LEU A 587 -17.62 28.13 11.46
N GLY A 588 -18.77 27.53 11.78
CA GLY A 588 -18.85 26.25 12.48
C GLY A 588 -18.32 25.06 11.68
N LEU A 589 -17.60 24.16 12.35
CA LEU A 589 -16.95 22.99 11.73
C LEU A 589 -17.86 21.76 11.56
N GLN A 590 -19.08 21.79 12.11
CA GLN A 590 -19.96 20.62 12.29
C GLN A 590 -20.27 19.87 10.99
N ASP A 591 -20.36 20.61 9.89
CA ASP A 591 -20.78 20.12 8.58
C ASP A 591 -19.58 20.01 7.61
N THR A 592 -18.35 20.05 8.11
CA THR A 592 -17.12 19.95 7.31
C THR A 592 -16.53 18.54 7.37
N HIS A 593 -15.79 18.15 6.33
CA HIS A 593 -15.09 16.87 6.26
C HIS A 593 -13.87 16.74 7.19
N LEU A 594 -13.75 17.61 8.22
CA LEU A 594 -12.73 17.51 9.28
C LEU A 594 -12.69 16.12 9.93
N ASN A 595 -13.86 15.53 10.18
CA ASN A 595 -13.94 14.20 10.77
C ASN A 595 -13.38 13.12 9.81
N VAL A 596 -13.61 13.29 8.51
CA VAL A 596 -13.06 12.42 7.48
C VAL A 596 -11.55 12.59 7.38
N ARG A 597 -11.02 13.82 7.36
CA ARG A 597 -9.56 14.08 7.30
C ARG A 597 -8.80 13.61 8.53
N MET A 598 -9.35 13.74 9.73
CA MET A 598 -8.74 13.15 10.93
C MET A 598 -8.71 11.61 10.87
N GLY A 599 -9.78 10.99 10.36
CA GLY A 599 -9.84 9.54 10.14
C GLY A 599 -8.87 9.06 9.05
N LEU A 600 -8.76 9.80 7.94
CA LEU A 600 -7.79 9.55 6.87
C LEU A 600 -6.35 9.70 7.38
N LEU A 601 -6.03 10.76 8.12
CA LEU A 601 -4.70 10.92 8.74
C LEU A 601 -4.38 9.75 9.68
N THR A 602 -5.36 9.29 10.48
CA THR A 602 -5.22 8.09 11.31
C THR A 602 -4.92 6.85 10.47
N LEU A 603 -5.59 6.68 9.33
CA LEU A 603 -5.36 5.55 8.41
C LEU A 603 -3.95 5.56 7.82
N ILE A 604 -3.44 6.72 7.38
CA ILE A 604 -2.09 6.82 6.80
C ILE A 604 -1.02 6.60 7.90
N ILE A 605 -1.27 7.07 9.13
CA ILE A 605 -0.41 6.77 10.30
C ILE A 605 -0.38 5.26 10.62
N ILE A 606 -1.51 4.57 10.56
CA ILE A 606 -1.56 3.09 10.68
C ILE A 606 -0.81 2.44 9.49
N GLY A 607 -0.83 3.07 8.32
CA GLY A 607 -0.05 2.68 7.14
C GLY A 607 1.46 2.65 7.39
N GLU A 608 2.04 3.61 8.13
CA GLU A 608 3.45 3.52 8.57
C GLU A 608 3.70 2.30 9.46
N GLY A 609 2.72 1.93 10.30
CA GLY A 609 2.77 0.68 11.07
C GLY A 609 2.83 -0.57 10.19
N VAL A 610 2.12 -0.58 9.04
CA VAL A 610 2.21 -1.67 8.06
C VAL A 610 3.57 -1.65 7.32
N ILE A 611 4.11 -0.48 7.03
CA ILE A 611 5.46 -0.32 6.44
C ILE A 611 6.55 -0.77 7.44
N ALA A 612 6.37 -0.52 8.74
CA ALA A 612 7.22 -1.07 9.80
C ALA A 612 7.15 -2.61 9.82
N VAL A 613 5.95 -3.21 9.73
CA VAL A 613 5.78 -4.67 9.62
C VAL A 613 6.54 -5.25 8.43
N THR A 614 6.41 -4.68 7.22
CA THR A 614 7.12 -5.23 6.05
C THR A 614 8.64 -5.07 6.15
N ARG A 615 9.15 -4.00 6.79
CA ARG A 615 10.58 -3.87 7.15
C ARG A 615 11.04 -4.95 8.14
N ILE A 616 10.19 -5.41 9.05
CA ILE A 616 10.49 -6.53 9.97
C ILE A 616 10.50 -7.86 9.21
N VAL A 617 9.52 -8.13 8.34
CA VAL A 617 9.47 -9.35 7.52
C VAL A 617 10.77 -9.51 6.74
N ASN A 618 11.20 -8.48 6.01
CA ASN A 618 12.43 -8.48 5.20
C ASN A 618 13.75 -8.57 6.03
N LYS A 619 13.67 -8.55 7.36
CA LYS A 619 14.82 -8.73 8.29
C LYS A 619 14.79 -10.05 9.08
N THR A 620 13.64 -10.71 9.12
CA THR A 620 13.38 -11.91 9.95
C THR A 620 13.04 -13.14 9.11
N VAL A 621 12.87 -12.94 7.80
CA VAL A 621 12.79 -13.95 6.74
C VAL A 621 14.00 -13.72 5.83
N GLY A 622 15.17 -14.23 6.26
CA GLY A 622 16.40 -14.19 5.47
C GLY A 622 16.39 -15.19 4.31
N PRO A 623 17.53 -15.44 3.63
CA PRO A 623 17.60 -16.37 2.51
C PRO A 623 17.29 -17.84 2.90
N GLY A 624 17.35 -18.20 4.19
CA GLY A 624 16.86 -19.47 4.72
C GLY A 624 15.33 -19.63 4.79
N GLY A 625 14.57 -18.57 4.52
CA GLY A 625 13.10 -18.58 4.48
C GLY A 625 12.42 -18.39 5.84
N TRP A 626 11.17 -18.87 5.94
CA TRP A 626 10.30 -18.63 7.10
C TRP A 626 10.56 -19.62 8.24
N THR A 627 11.09 -19.15 9.38
CA THR A 627 11.09 -19.94 10.61
C THR A 627 9.72 -19.90 11.30
N LYS A 628 9.39 -20.96 12.05
CA LYS A 628 8.18 -21.02 12.89
C LYS A 628 8.06 -19.82 13.84
N TRP A 629 9.18 -19.34 14.38
CA TRP A 629 9.19 -18.25 15.35
C TRP A 629 9.10 -16.87 14.66
N SER A 630 9.79 -16.68 13.54
CA SER A 630 9.62 -15.48 12.69
C SER A 630 8.15 -15.28 12.32
N PHE A 631 7.48 -16.37 11.88
CA PHE A 631 6.05 -16.36 11.59
C PHE A 631 5.20 -15.94 12.80
N VAL A 632 5.44 -16.51 13.99
CA VAL A 632 4.69 -16.16 15.22
C VAL A 632 4.91 -14.69 15.63
N HIS A 633 6.12 -14.13 15.45
CA HIS A 633 6.41 -12.73 15.75
C HIS A 633 5.70 -11.78 14.76
N ILE A 634 5.83 -12.06 13.46
CA ILE A 634 5.20 -11.27 12.38
C ILE A 634 3.67 -11.29 12.52
N LEU A 635 3.08 -12.46 12.79
CA LEU A 635 1.63 -12.61 12.98
C LEU A 635 1.14 -11.79 14.20
N GLY A 636 1.92 -11.72 15.28
CA GLY A 636 1.59 -10.94 16.47
C GLY A 636 1.51 -9.44 16.18
N VAL A 637 2.51 -8.88 15.51
CA VAL A 637 2.48 -7.46 15.11
C VAL A 637 1.38 -7.20 14.08
N THR A 638 1.23 -8.06 13.07
CA THR A 638 0.23 -7.89 12.01
C THR A 638 -1.21 -7.91 12.56
N THR A 639 -1.53 -8.85 13.46
CA THR A 639 -2.84 -8.90 14.11
C THR A 639 -3.06 -7.72 15.08
N SER A 640 -2.01 -7.20 15.71
CA SER A 640 -2.08 -5.97 16.49
C SER A 640 -2.48 -4.76 15.64
N VAL A 641 -1.79 -4.53 14.52
CA VAL A 641 -2.09 -3.43 13.58
C VAL A 641 -3.52 -3.56 13.02
N TYR A 642 -3.96 -4.78 12.69
CA TYR A 642 -5.32 -5.04 12.22
C TYR A 642 -6.40 -4.72 13.27
N PHE A 643 -6.26 -5.23 14.50
CA PHE A 643 -7.23 -4.94 15.56
C PHE A 643 -7.19 -3.47 16.00
N LEU A 644 -6.05 -2.80 15.92
CA LEU A 644 -5.88 -1.37 16.20
C LEU A 644 -6.64 -0.51 15.17
N TRP A 645 -6.54 -0.86 13.89
CA TRP A 645 -7.36 -0.29 12.81
C TRP A 645 -8.86 -0.53 13.06
N GLN A 646 -9.25 -1.78 13.32
CA GLN A 646 -10.65 -2.14 13.56
C GLN A 646 -11.23 -1.39 14.77
N ALA A 647 -10.47 -1.33 15.88
CA ALA A 647 -10.88 -0.65 17.10
C ALA A 647 -11.06 0.87 16.92
N TYR A 648 -10.29 1.51 16.04
CA TYR A 648 -10.51 2.91 15.69
C TYR A 648 -11.72 3.10 14.77
N PHE A 649 -11.84 2.33 13.68
CA PHE A 649 -12.90 2.56 12.69
C PHE A 649 -14.29 2.10 13.17
N ASP A 650 -14.40 1.11 14.06
CA ASP A 650 -15.67 0.78 14.75
C ASP A 650 -16.16 1.92 15.68
N LEU A 651 -15.31 2.90 16.02
CA LEU A 651 -15.64 4.10 16.80
C LEU A 651 -15.96 5.34 15.95
N SER A 652 -15.87 5.24 14.62
CA SER A 652 -16.08 6.39 13.71
C SER A 652 -17.49 6.99 13.86
N PRO A 653 -17.64 8.32 14.08
CA PRO A 653 -18.95 8.93 14.34
C PRO A 653 -19.93 8.82 13.17
N ARG A 654 -20.93 7.93 13.29
CA ARG A 654 -22.00 7.73 12.29
C ARG A 654 -23.09 8.82 12.28
N ARG A 655 -22.92 9.90 13.05
CA ARG A 655 -23.83 11.05 13.19
C ARG A 655 -23.00 12.32 13.37
N ALA A 656 -23.54 13.46 12.93
CA ALA A 656 -22.88 14.76 13.11
C ALA A 656 -22.64 15.05 14.60
N LEU A 657 -21.41 15.43 14.95
CA LEU A 657 -21.04 15.77 16.33
C LEU A 657 -21.53 17.18 16.69
N GLY A 658 -21.94 17.36 17.95
CA GLY A 658 -22.25 18.69 18.49
C GLY A 658 -21.00 19.59 18.53
N LYS A 659 -21.17 20.91 18.35
CA LYS A 659 -20.10 21.94 18.25
C LYS A 659 -18.87 21.66 19.12
N TYR A 660 -19.07 21.59 20.44
CA TYR A 660 -17.99 21.35 21.40
C TYR A 660 -17.43 19.92 21.32
N SER A 661 -18.29 18.91 21.12
CA SER A 661 -17.87 17.52 21.00
C SER A 661 -16.94 17.30 19.80
N GLN A 662 -17.21 17.95 18.66
CA GLN A 662 -16.34 17.87 17.49
C GLN A 662 -14.97 18.54 17.74
N GLN A 663 -14.94 19.67 18.44
CA GLN A 663 -13.68 20.36 18.75
C GLN A 663 -12.83 19.57 19.74
N ILE A 664 -13.43 19.03 20.81
CA ILE A 664 -12.71 18.14 21.75
C ILE A 664 -12.25 16.88 21.01
N TRP A 665 -13.07 16.30 20.14
CA TRP A 665 -12.70 15.14 19.31
C TRP A 665 -11.49 15.44 18.41
N ALA A 666 -11.47 16.59 17.72
CA ALA A 666 -10.35 17.02 16.87
C ALA A 666 -9.08 17.37 17.68
N GLN A 667 -9.22 17.92 18.88
CA GLN A 667 -8.10 18.17 19.79
C GLN A 667 -7.52 16.86 20.35
N LEU A 668 -8.37 15.89 20.68
CA LEU A 668 -7.98 14.59 21.25
C LEU A 668 -7.23 13.71 20.23
N HIS A 669 -7.38 13.97 18.93
CA HIS A 669 -6.61 13.29 17.89
C HIS A 669 -5.11 13.56 17.95
N PHE A 670 -4.65 14.72 18.45
CA PHE A 670 -3.20 14.96 18.59
C PHE A 670 -2.53 13.97 19.58
N PRO A 671 -2.89 13.92 20.88
CA PRO A 671 -2.26 13.01 21.82
C PRO A 671 -2.59 11.54 21.50
N PHE A 672 -3.73 11.25 20.86
CA PHE A 672 -4.02 9.93 20.33
C PHE A 672 -3.06 9.54 19.20
N HIS A 673 -2.79 10.41 18.22
CA HIS A 673 -1.82 10.14 17.15
C HIS A 673 -0.41 9.96 17.70
N VAL A 674 0.00 10.77 18.68
CA VAL A 674 1.27 10.57 19.41
C VAL A 674 1.33 9.16 20.00
N VAL A 675 0.31 8.76 20.78
CA VAL A 675 0.25 7.41 21.38
C VAL A 675 0.18 6.31 20.33
N LEU A 676 -0.55 6.50 19.24
CA LEU A 676 -0.72 5.54 18.16
C LEU A 676 0.61 5.25 17.46
N ILE A 677 1.39 6.30 17.14
CA ILE A 677 2.70 6.18 16.51
C ILE A 677 3.71 5.51 17.46
N LEU A 678 3.78 5.98 18.71
CA LEU A 678 4.65 5.40 19.73
C LEU A 678 4.32 3.92 19.99
N LEU A 679 3.05 3.53 19.91
CA LEU A 679 2.60 2.15 20.05
C LEU A 679 3.05 1.27 18.89
N LEU A 680 2.98 1.77 17.65
CA LEU A 680 3.42 1.05 16.46
C LEU A 680 4.95 0.82 16.49
N GLU A 681 5.72 1.85 16.81
CA GLU A 681 7.17 1.73 17.02
C GLU A 681 7.52 0.82 18.21
N GLY A 682 6.73 0.84 19.28
CA GLY A 682 6.88 -0.08 20.40
C GLY A 682 6.71 -1.55 20.01
N HIS A 683 5.74 -1.88 19.14
CA HIS A 683 5.61 -3.23 18.59
C HIS A 683 6.81 -3.62 17.70
N GLN A 684 7.32 -2.70 16.87
CA GLN A 684 8.52 -2.94 16.05
C GLN A 684 9.74 -3.25 16.92
N ILE A 685 10.00 -2.44 17.94
CA ILE A 685 11.14 -2.63 18.86
C ILE A 685 11.02 -3.96 19.62
N LEU A 686 9.83 -4.30 20.13
CA LEU A 686 9.61 -5.58 20.81
C LEU A 686 9.84 -6.78 19.89
N ALA A 687 9.30 -6.76 18.66
CA ALA A 687 9.49 -7.86 17.71
C ALA A 687 10.96 -8.05 17.29
N LEU A 688 11.71 -6.96 17.12
CA LEU A 688 13.16 -7.02 16.88
C LEU A 688 13.93 -7.54 18.12
N SER A 689 13.53 -7.17 19.34
CA SER A 689 14.16 -7.69 20.56
C SER A 689 13.94 -9.21 20.75
N LEU A 690 12.80 -9.72 20.31
CA LEU A 690 12.49 -11.16 20.27
C LEU A 690 13.31 -11.90 19.19
N ASP A 691 13.51 -11.30 18.01
CA ASP A 691 14.40 -11.86 16.97
C ASP A 691 15.86 -11.94 17.45
N ILE A 692 16.38 -10.87 18.08
CA ILE A 692 17.72 -10.87 18.70
C ILE A 692 17.83 -11.98 19.75
N THR A 693 16.85 -12.07 20.65
CA THR A 693 16.81 -13.09 21.70
C THR A 693 16.86 -14.49 21.10
N LEU A 694 16.14 -14.73 20.00
CA LEU A 694 16.11 -16.02 19.32
C LEU A 694 17.44 -16.35 18.62
N LYS A 695 18.05 -15.39 17.91
CA LYS A 695 19.37 -15.54 17.27
C LYS A 695 20.46 -15.82 18.31
N LEU A 696 20.47 -15.08 19.43
CA LEU A 696 21.41 -15.31 20.53
C LEU A 696 21.18 -16.64 21.24
N ARG A 697 19.92 -17.06 21.40
CA ARG A 697 19.58 -18.40 21.93
C ARG A 697 20.09 -19.50 21.00
N TYR A 698 19.88 -19.37 19.69
CA TYR A 698 20.38 -20.35 18.71
C TYR A 698 21.92 -20.44 18.69
N LEU A 699 22.62 -19.31 18.89
CA LEU A 699 24.07 -19.30 19.09
C LEU A 699 24.50 -20.05 20.36
N ALA A 700 23.82 -19.79 21.49
CA ALA A 700 24.10 -20.47 22.74
C ALA A 700 23.82 -21.99 22.66
N GLU A 701 22.70 -22.38 22.03
CA GLU A 701 22.36 -23.79 21.78
C GLU A 701 23.37 -24.45 20.81
N THR A 702 23.89 -23.72 19.81
CA THR A 702 24.98 -24.19 18.92
C THR A 702 26.28 -24.42 19.69
N ILE A 703 26.66 -23.51 20.60
CA ILE A 703 27.86 -23.62 21.44
C ILE A 703 27.72 -24.78 22.44
N LEU A 704 26.54 -25.01 23.01
CA LEU A 704 26.26 -26.15 23.88
C LEU A 704 26.33 -27.48 23.10
N TRP A 705 25.68 -27.56 21.93
CA TRP A 705 25.71 -28.73 21.06
C TRP A 705 27.13 -29.13 20.63
N ALA A 706 28.00 -28.15 20.33
CA ALA A 706 29.41 -28.38 20.01
C ALA A 706 30.20 -29.08 21.14
N CYS A 707 29.67 -29.08 22.37
CA CYS A 707 30.28 -29.69 23.55
C CYS A 707 29.49 -30.85 24.16
N GLU A 708 28.32 -31.20 23.60
CA GLU A 708 27.54 -32.37 24.00
C GLU A 708 28.15 -33.67 23.45
N GLU A 709 27.92 -34.81 24.11
CA GLU A 709 28.57 -36.09 23.76
C GLU A 709 27.60 -37.02 22.98
N PRO A 710 28.03 -37.64 21.86
CA PRO A 710 29.37 -37.65 21.28
C PRO A 710 29.73 -36.38 20.51
N ARG A 711 30.88 -35.78 20.84
CA ARG A 711 31.28 -34.46 20.33
C ARG A 711 31.61 -34.48 18.83
N PRO A 712 31.21 -33.46 18.04
CA PRO A 712 31.61 -33.31 16.65
C PRO A 712 33.11 -33.05 16.49
N ARG A 713 33.63 -33.18 15.25
CA ARG A 713 35.02 -32.76 14.93
C ARG A 713 35.17 -31.25 15.16
N PRO A 714 36.31 -30.76 15.67
CA PRO A 714 36.49 -29.35 16.01
C PRO A 714 36.32 -28.43 14.80
N GLU A 715 36.89 -28.80 13.64
CA GLU A 715 36.73 -28.08 12.37
C GLU A 715 35.26 -27.93 11.96
N HIS A 716 34.46 -28.99 12.17
CA HIS A 716 33.03 -28.98 11.84
C HIS A 716 32.24 -28.10 12.81
N ALA A 717 32.54 -28.17 14.11
CA ALA A 717 31.92 -27.30 15.12
C ALA A 717 32.21 -25.82 14.85
N ILE A 718 33.45 -25.47 14.52
CA ILE A 718 33.86 -24.10 14.20
C ILE A 718 33.21 -23.64 12.88
N GLN A 719 33.11 -24.51 11.87
CA GLN A 719 32.41 -24.18 10.63
C GLN A 719 30.90 -23.96 10.86
N VAL A 720 30.24 -24.79 11.68
CA VAL A 720 28.83 -24.61 12.06
C VAL A 720 28.65 -23.28 12.81
N LEU A 721 29.51 -22.96 13.78
CA LEU A 721 29.49 -21.69 14.51
C LEU A 721 29.68 -20.48 13.58
N ARG A 722 30.60 -20.58 12.62
CA ARG A 722 30.85 -19.55 11.58
C ARG A 722 29.65 -19.38 10.65
N THR A 723 28.98 -20.46 10.24
CA THR A 723 27.73 -20.36 9.46
C THR A 723 26.57 -19.81 10.28
N THR A 724 26.43 -20.19 11.55
CA THR A 724 25.39 -19.65 12.46
C THR A 724 25.53 -18.14 12.66
N ILE A 725 26.75 -17.60 12.75
CA ILE A 725 26.98 -16.15 12.85
C ILE A 725 26.75 -15.44 11.49
N ALA A 726 26.99 -16.10 10.36
CA ALA A 726 26.70 -15.55 9.04
C ALA A 726 25.19 -15.48 8.75
N ASP A 727 24.43 -16.52 9.13
CA ASP A 727 22.97 -16.65 8.96
C ASP A 727 22.17 -15.57 9.72
N MET A 728 22.78 -14.88 10.69
CA MET A 728 22.17 -13.76 11.40
C MET A 728 22.09 -12.45 10.59
N GLU A 729 22.78 -12.36 9.45
CA GLU A 729 22.80 -11.21 8.53
C GLU A 729 23.06 -9.85 9.22
N ILE A 730 24.09 -9.79 10.08
CA ILE A 730 24.39 -8.63 10.92
C ILE A 730 24.92 -7.44 10.07
N ASP A 731 24.16 -6.35 10.02
CA ASP A 731 24.57 -5.09 9.37
C ASP A 731 25.58 -4.31 10.23
N TYR A 732 26.85 -4.69 10.11
CA TYR A 732 27.99 -4.07 10.82
C TYR A 732 28.23 -2.59 10.45
N SER A 733 27.63 -2.07 9.37
CA SER A 733 27.82 -0.66 8.96
C SER A 733 27.28 0.33 9.99
N ARG A 734 26.30 -0.09 10.80
CA ARG A 734 25.63 0.71 11.83
C ARG A 734 26.36 0.67 13.17
N GLY A 735 27.66 0.98 13.16
CA GLY A 735 28.51 1.01 14.35
C GLY A 735 29.06 -0.34 14.84
N GLY A 736 28.75 -1.44 14.14
CA GLY A 736 29.19 -2.80 14.51
C GLY A 736 30.64 -3.15 14.17
N LEU A 737 31.39 -2.27 13.48
CA LEU A 737 32.72 -2.57 12.92
C LEU A 737 33.75 -3.07 13.96
N ASN A 738 33.76 -2.51 15.18
CA ASN A 738 34.66 -2.96 16.25
C ASN A 738 34.34 -4.40 16.67
N ALA A 739 33.05 -4.72 16.84
CA ALA A 739 32.59 -6.06 17.16
C ALA A 739 32.85 -7.04 16.00
N GLN A 740 32.71 -6.60 14.74
CA GLN A 740 33.04 -7.42 13.56
C GLN A 740 34.50 -7.89 13.60
N VAL A 741 35.44 -6.98 13.91
CA VAL A 741 36.87 -7.30 14.02
C VAL A 741 37.16 -8.21 15.23
N ALA A 742 36.46 -8.02 16.35
CA ALA A 742 36.58 -8.90 17.51
C ALA A 742 36.06 -10.32 17.23
N ILE A 743 34.86 -10.45 16.64
CA ILE A 743 34.25 -11.73 16.23
C ILE A 743 35.18 -12.49 15.27
N ALA A 744 35.71 -11.81 14.25
CA ALA A 744 36.62 -12.42 13.28
C ALA A 744 37.87 -13.00 13.95
N ARG A 745 38.55 -12.20 14.80
CA ARG A 745 39.73 -12.66 15.56
C ARG A 745 39.41 -13.87 16.44
N ILE A 746 38.34 -13.81 17.22
CA ILE A 746 37.95 -14.93 18.10
C ILE A 746 37.67 -16.20 17.29
N LEU A 747 36.99 -16.10 16.14
CA LEU A 747 36.70 -17.25 15.27
C LEU A 747 37.95 -17.83 14.57
N ASP A 748 38.98 -17.02 14.31
CA ASP A 748 40.24 -17.46 13.70
C ASP A 748 41.26 -17.98 14.75
N ASP A 749 41.18 -17.53 16.00
CA ASP A 749 41.98 -18.06 17.12
C ASP A 749 41.39 -19.35 17.73
N LEU A 750 40.08 -19.55 17.64
CA LEU A 750 39.35 -20.70 18.21
C LEU A 750 39.92 -22.10 17.84
N PRO A 751 40.45 -22.38 16.63
CA PRO A 751 41.09 -23.66 16.30
C PRO A 751 42.32 -23.99 17.15
N ASN A 752 42.99 -22.99 17.73
CA ASN A 752 44.22 -23.18 18.52
C ASN A 752 43.94 -23.62 19.97
N HIS A 753 42.67 -23.72 20.36
CA HIS A 753 42.23 -23.96 21.74
C HIS A 753 41.18 -25.08 21.84
N PRO A 754 41.09 -25.80 22.97
CA PRO A 754 40.09 -26.84 23.15
C PRO A 754 38.70 -26.19 23.32
N LEU A 755 37.84 -26.33 22.30
CA LEU A 755 36.46 -25.78 22.24
C LEU A 755 35.63 -25.95 23.51
N CYS A 756 35.86 -27.02 24.27
CA CYS A 756 35.04 -27.39 25.43
C CYS A 756 35.90 -27.50 26.70
N PRO A 757 35.47 -26.89 27.83
CA PRO A 757 36.25 -26.90 29.07
C PRO A 757 36.39 -28.33 29.61
N THR A 758 37.64 -28.82 29.67
CA THR A 758 37.95 -30.15 30.24
C THR A 758 38.58 -30.02 31.62
N ASN A 759 38.04 -30.75 32.59
CA ASN A 759 38.34 -30.62 34.02
C ASN A 759 39.72 -31.20 34.44
N ARG A 760 40.75 -31.06 33.59
CA ARG A 760 42.10 -31.62 33.80
C ARG A 760 43.25 -30.62 33.62
N THR A 761 43.01 -29.43 33.09
CA THR A 761 44.02 -28.37 32.93
C THR A 761 43.46 -27.01 33.34
N GLY A 762 44.33 -26.08 33.73
CA GLY A 762 43.98 -24.69 34.06
C GLY A 762 43.55 -23.84 32.86
N GLN A 763 43.17 -24.46 31.74
CA GLN A 763 42.70 -23.79 30.51
C GLN A 763 41.18 -23.55 30.50
N VAL A 764 40.45 -24.12 31.47
CA VAL A 764 39.00 -23.96 31.67
C VAL A 764 38.52 -22.49 31.72
N PRO A 765 39.26 -21.51 32.30
CA PRO A 765 38.86 -20.10 32.23
C PRO A 765 38.93 -19.59 30.78
N VAL A 766 40.12 -19.61 30.17
CA VAL A 766 40.42 -18.99 28.87
C VAL A 766 39.42 -19.38 27.77
N THR A 767 39.03 -20.65 27.70
CA THR A 767 38.09 -21.12 26.67
C THR A 767 36.63 -20.75 26.96
N ARG A 768 36.26 -20.65 28.24
CA ARG A 768 34.94 -20.13 28.66
C ARG A 768 34.85 -18.62 28.44
N ASP A 769 35.91 -17.89 28.78
CA ASP A 769 36.00 -16.44 28.66
C ASP A 769 35.92 -16.04 27.17
N MET A 770 36.70 -16.70 26.30
CA MET A 770 36.66 -16.49 24.84
C MET A 770 35.29 -16.78 24.20
N LEU A 771 34.58 -17.82 24.64
CA LEU A 771 33.20 -18.10 24.18
C LEU A 771 32.19 -17.08 24.73
N SER A 772 32.38 -16.62 25.96
CA SER A 772 31.56 -15.55 26.56
C SER A 772 31.74 -14.23 25.80
N ASP A 773 32.98 -13.90 25.43
CA ASP A 773 33.29 -12.69 24.67
C ASP A 773 32.85 -12.79 23.20
N LEU A 774 32.82 -13.98 22.61
CA LEU A 774 32.17 -14.19 21.30
C LEU A 774 30.68 -13.86 21.38
N VAL A 775 29.95 -14.41 22.36
CA VAL A 775 28.52 -14.12 22.56
C VAL A 775 28.31 -12.64 22.89
N GLY A 776 29.17 -12.03 23.70
CA GLY A 776 29.14 -10.60 24.01
C GLY A 776 29.32 -9.71 22.78
N ASN A 777 30.30 -9.99 21.93
CA ASN A 777 30.52 -9.22 20.70
C ASN A 777 29.43 -9.45 19.64
N VAL A 778 28.90 -10.68 19.48
CA VAL A 778 27.75 -10.94 18.60
C VAL A 778 26.49 -10.22 19.12
N THR A 779 26.28 -10.20 20.43
CA THR A 779 25.22 -9.40 21.07
C THR A 779 25.40 -7.91 20.73
N ALA A 780 26.62 -7.36 20.91
CA ALA A 780 26.92 -5.97 20.59
C ALA A 780 26.59 -5.64 19.13
N ALA A 781 27.00 -6.50 18.18
CA ALA A 781 26.77 -6.29 16.76
C ALA A 781 25.28 -6.41 16.38
N LEU A 782 24.53 -7.36 16.97
CA LEU A 782 23.08 -7.49 16.78
C LEU A 782 22.33 -6.25 17.27
N PHE A 783 22.53 -5.82 18.53
CA PHE A 783 21.87 -4.62 19.07
C PHE A 783 22.28 -3.34 18.32
N SER A 784 23.52 -3.23 17.83
CA SER A 784 23.97 -2.10 17.00
C SER A 784 23.31 -2.09 15.61
N SER A 785 23.28 -3.24 14.91
CA SER A 785 22.63 -3.36 13.59
C SER A 785 21.11 -3.12 13.64
N MET A 786 20.47 -3.46 14.75
CA MET A 786 19.05 -3.18 15.01
C MET A 786 18.76 -1.86 15.71
N ARG A 787 19.78 -1.00 15.94
CA ARG A 787 19.62 0.38 16.46
C ARG A 787 19.00 0.46 17.86
N LEU A 788 19.52 -0.39 18.75
CA LEU A 788 19.09 -0.55 20.14
C LEU A 788 20.27 -0.32 21.11
N MET A 789 21.12 0.66 20.82
CA MET A 789 22.23 1.10 21.68
C MET A 789 21.94 2.48 22.26
N PRO A 790 22.29 2.77 23.54
CA PRO A 790 22.17 4.12 24.09
C PRO A 790 23.23 5.07 23.50
N SER A 791 22.80 6.27 23.12
CA SER A 791 23.55 7.24 22.32
C SER A 791 24.75 7.93 23.01
N ASN A 792 25.13 7.51 24.23
CA ASN A 792 25.96 8.32 25.12
C ASN A 792 27.27 7.63 25.57
N GLN A 793 27.62 6.49 24.98
CA GLN A 793 28.91 5.82 25.19
C GLN A 793 29.71 5.77 23.89
N THR A 794 30.55 6.77 23.70
CA THR A 794 31.77 6.65 22.89
C THR A 794 32.65 5.53 23.47
N ASP A 795 33.36 4.81 22.61
CA ASP A 795 34.28 3.71 22.96
C ASP A 795 33.63 2.44 23.52
N THR A 796 32.72 1.85 22.73
CA THR A 796 32.20 0.47 22.91
C THR A 796 33.30 -0.60 22.98
N GLY A 797 34.52 -0.32 22.54
CA GLY A 797 35.65 -1.26 22.52
C GLY A 797 36.30 -1.56 23.87
N HIS A 798 35.83 -0.99 24.98
CA HIS A 798 36.44 -1.17 26.30
C HIS A 798 35.45 -1.49 27.44
N LEU A 799 34.17 -1.72 27.12
CA LEU A 799 33.15 -2.16 28.09
C LEU A 799 33.32 -3.64 28.41
N SER A 800 33.30 -4.00 29.69
CA SER A 800 33.30 -5.42 30.08
C SER A 800 31.95 -6.08 29.77
N SER A 801 31.96 -7.39 29.53
CA SER A 801 30.78 -8.17 29.17
C SER A 801 29.62 -8.03 30.19
N ASP A 802 29.93 -7.84 31.48
CA ASP A 802 28.96 -7.51 32.55
C ASP A 802 28.38 -6.10 32.43
N GLN A 803 29.16 -5.10 32.03
CA GLN A 803 28.68 -3.73 31.82
C GLN A 803 27.77 -3.67 30.59
N LEU A 804 28.20 -4.30 29.51
CA LEU A 804 27.45 -4.41 28.26
C LEU A 804 26.07 -5.06 28.51
N LEU A 805 26.04 -6.17 29.25
CA LEU A 805 24.80 -6.87 29.60
C LEU A 805 23.86 -6.01 30.46
N ARG A 806 24.37 -5.27 31.45
CA ARG A 806 23.55 -4.32 32.26
C ARG A 806 22.89 -3.26 31.38
N THR A 807 23.64 -2.68 30.45
CA THR A 807 23.14 -1.67 29.52
C THR A 807 22.01 -2.20 28.63
N TYR A 808 22.03 -3.48 28.24
CA TYR A 808 20.89 -4.09 27.56
C TYR A 808 19.69 -4.33 28.49
N MET A 809 19.90 -4.75 29.74
CA MET A 809 18.79 -4.93 30.68
C MET A 809 18.07 -3.61 30.99
N GLU A 810 18.80 -2.51 31.14
CA GLU A 810 18.23 -1.16 31.33
C GLU A 810 17.40 -0.70 30.12
N LEU A 811 17.88 -0.95 28.90
CA LEU A 811 17.14 -0.61 27.67
C LEU A 811 15.90 -1.50 27.47
N LEU A 812 15.98 -2.79 27.80
CA LEU A 812 14.84 -3.70 27.76
C LEU A 812 13.76 -3.32 28.80
N GLU A 813 14.14 -2.93 30.02
CA GLU A 813 13.18 -2.41 31.01
C GLU A 813 12.54 -1.10 30.53
N PHE A 814 13.33 -0.17 29.96
CA PHE A 814 12.79 1.06 29.38
C PHE A 814 11.74 0.78 28.30
N VAL A 815 12.06 -0.08 27.33
CA VAL A 815 11.15 -0.50 26.25
C VAL A 815 9.87 -1.16 26.81
N TYR A 816 10.01 -2.04 27.80
CA TYR A 816 8.88 -2.71 28.45
C TYR A 816 7.92 -1.71 29.10
N VAL A 817 8.43 -0.82 29.96
CA VAL A 817 7.61 0.17 30.67
C VAL A 817 6.99 1.16 29.68
N TYR A 818 7.76 1.63 28.70
CA TYR A 818 7.28 2.48 27.61
C TYR A 818 6.10 1.86 26.86
N TYR A 819 6.22 0.61 26.41
CA TYR A 819 5.17 -0.07 25.65
C TYR A 819 3.87 -0.19 26.45
N PHE A 820 3.92 -0.64 27.71
CA PHE A 820 2.71 -0.80 28.52
C PHE A 820 2.08 0.54 28.97
N VAL A 821 2.87 1.60 29.18
CA VAL A 821 2.35 2.97 29.35
C VAL A 821 1.56 3.40 28.12
N VAL A 822 2.15 3.28 26.92
CA VAL A 822 1.54 3.76 25.67
C VAL A 822 0.31 2.92 25.30
N ALA A 823 0.37 1.60 25.47
CA ALA A 823 -0.78 0.70 25.27
C ALA A 823 -1.95 1.01 26.23
N SER A 824 -1.65 1.29 27.51
CA SER A 824 -2.67 1.72 28.49
C SER A 824 -3.31 3.06 28.10
N LEU A 825 -2.50 4.04 27.71
CA LEU A 825 -2.98 5.33 27.21
C LEU A 825 -3.86 5.18 25.96
N ALA A 826 -3.53 4.27 25.03
CA ALA A 826 -4.36 4.00 23.86
C ALA A 826 -5.77 3.51 24.26
N MET A 827 -5.87 2.63 25.26
CA MET A 827 -7.17 2.18 25.80
C MET A 827 -7.95 3.32 26.48
N PHE A 828 -7.28 4.26 27.15
CA PHE A 828 -7.94 5.45 27.69
C PHE A 828 -8.40 6.44 26.60
N PHE A 829 -7.67 6.59 25.49
CA PHE A 829 -8.14 7.37 24.34
C PHE A 829 -9.33 6.69 23.65
N PHE A 830 -9.31 5.37 23.45
CA PHE A 830 -10.48 4.64 22.94
C PHE A 830 -11.69 4.74 23.88
N CYS A 831 -11.48 4.73 25.19
CA CYS A 831 -12.52 4.96 26.20
C CYS A 831 -13.17 6.35 26.04
N ALA A 832 -12.35 7.39 25.89
CA ALA A 832 -12.82 8.75 25.61
C ALA A 832 -13.53 8.85 24.24
N PHE A 833 -13.06 8.19 23.19
CA PHE A 833 -13.72 8.20 21.88
C PHE A 833 -15.08 7.50 21.88
N VAL A 834 -15.29 6.40 22.62
CA VAL A 834 -16.65 5.82 22.81
C VAL A 834 -17.59 6.86 23.41
N TYR A 835 -17.13 7.57 24.44
CA TYR A 835 -17.92 8.58 25.15
C TYR A 835 -18.26 9.79 24.25
N LEU A 836 -17.29 10.32 23.49
CA LEU A 836 -17.54 11.43 22.56
C LEU A 836 -18.40 11.02 21.36
N ALA A 837 -18.15 9.85 20.74
CA ALA A 837 -18.86 9.41 19.54
C ALA A 837 -20.31 8.96 19.80
N HIS A 838 -20.71 8.78 21.06
CA HIS A 838 -22.06 8.33 21.46
C HIS A 838 -22.49 7.02 20.76
N ARG A 839 -21.55 6.08 20.54
CA ARG A 839 -21.70 4.87 19.70
C ARG A 839 -23.03 4.14 19.90
N HIS A 840 -23.35 3.77 21.15
CA HIS A 840 -24.61 3.11 21.47
C HIS A 840 -25.68 4.12 21.88
N THR A 841 -26.86 4.06 21.26
CA THR A 841 -27.97 5.00 21.52
C THR A 841 -28.56 4.85 22.93
N ARG A 842 -28.34 3.71 23.61
CA ARG A 842 -28.69 3.52 25.03
C ARG A 842 -27.49 3.74 25.95
N ARG A 843 -27.62 4.66 26.91
CA ARG A 843 -26.60 4.99 27.93
C ARG A 843 -26.03 3.77 28.67
N ILE A 844 -26.83 2.73 28.90
CA ILE A 844 -26.38 1.49 29.57
C ILE A 844 -25.29 0.78 28.75
N TYR A 845 -25.52 0.56 27.45
CA TYR A 845 -24.56 -0.12 26.58
C TYR A 845 -23.31 0.74 26.34
N ALA A 846 -23.48 2.05 26.19
CA ALA A 846 -22.36 3.00 26.17
C ALA A 846 -21.52 2.92 27.46
N SER A 847 -22.16 2.89 28.64
CA SER A 847 -21.47 2.76 29.92
C SER A 847 -20.70 1.44 30.05
N VAL A 848 -21.27 0.32 29.62
CA VAL A 848 -20.56 -0.98 29.65
C VAL A 848 -19.34 -0.97 28.73
N SER A 849 -19.48 -0.45 27.50
CA SER A 849 -18.38 -0.32 26.53
C SER A 849 -17.24 0.60 27.02
N VAL A 850 -17.59 1.70 27.71
CA VAL A 850 -16.66 2.62 28.39
C VAL A 850 -15.98 1.95 29.58
N THR A 851 -16.74 1.33 30.49
CA THR A 851 -16.20 0.66 31.69
C THR A 851 -15.29 -0.51 31.32
N ALA A 852 -15.63 -1.31 30.30
CA ALA A 852 -14.77 -2.37 29.81
C ALA A 852 -13.41 -1.83 29.35
N ARG A 853 -13.39 -0.80 28.49
CA ARG A 853 -12.14 -0.15 28.05
C ARG A 853 -11.32 0.41 29.22
N GLY A 854 -11.99 1.04 30.20
CA GLY A 854 -11.34 1.55 31.41
C GLY A 854 -10.66 0.45 32.24
N ILE A 855 -11.36 -0.66 32.49
CA ILE A 855 -10.81 -1.82 33.22
C ILE A 855 -9.62 -2.43 32.47
N MET A 856 -9.74 -2.62 31.15
CA MET A 856 -8.66 -3.20 30.34
C MET A 856 -7.44 -2.27 30.23
N GLY A 857 -7.64 -0.94 30.21
CA GLY A 857 -6.55 0.05 30.30
C GLY A 857 -5.83 0.01 31.66
N ILE A 858 -6.57 -0.20 32.76
CA ILE A 858 -6.00 -0.40 34.11
C ILE A 858 -5.24 -1.73 34.20
N LEU A 859 -5.72 -2.80 33.55
CA LEU A 859 -4.99 -4.07 33.49
C LEU A 859 -3.65 -3.92 32.75
N LEU A 860 -3.60 -3.21 31.62
CA LEU A 860 -2.34 -2.85 30.95
C LEU A 860 -1.40 -2.05 31.86
N ALA A 861 -1.92 -1.05 32.58
CA ALA A 861 -1.12 -0.28 33.54
C ALA A 861 -0.59 -1.16 34.70
N SER A 862 -1.32 -2.21 35.10
CA SER A 862 -0.88 -3.11 36.17
C SER A 862 0.35 -3.95 35.78
N LEU A 863 0.52 -4.26 34.48
CA LEU A 863 1.71 -4.97 33.96
C LEU A 863 2.99 -4.15 34.09
N MET A 864 2.90 -2.81 34.13
CA MET A 864 4.06 -1.95 34.43
C MET A 864 4.65 -2.24 35.81
N SER A 865 3.83 -2.66 36.78
CA SER A 865 4.27 -3.02 38.14
C SER A 865 5.22 -4.23 38.16
N TRP A 866 5.23 -5.03 37.08
CA TRP A 866 6.14 -6.17 36.95
C TRP A 866 7.60 -5.74 36.81
N SER A 867 7.91 -4.50 36.39
CA SER A 867 9.31 -4.00 36.26
C SER A 867 10.13 -4.15 37.55
N ARG A 868 9.45 -4.07 38.71
CA ARG A 868 10.05 -4.30 40.04
C ARG A 868 10.58 -5.72 40.26
N HIS A 869 10.20 -6.69 39.42
CA HIS A 869 10.56 -8.11 39.52
C HIS A 869 11.21 -8.58 38.21
N PHE A 870 12.46 -8.15 38.00
CA PHE A 870 13.21 -8.38 36.77
C PHE A 870 13.09 -9.80 36.16
N PRO A 871 13.20 -10.93 36.91
CA PRO A 871 13.10 -12.27 36.32
C PRO A 871 11.76 -12.55 35.62
N LEU A 872 10.68 -11.93 36.11
CA LEU A 872 9.33 -12.11 35.57
C LEU A 872 9.13 -11.25 34.30
N VAL A 873 9.71 -10.05 34.24
CA VAL A 873 9.79 -9.26 33.00
C VAL A 873 10.64 -9.97 31.96
N TYR A 874 11.82 -10.48 32.33
CA TYR A 874 12.69 -11.21 31.41
C TYR A 874 11.98 -12.45 30.83
N SER A 875 11.33 -13.25 31.67
CA SER A 875 10.56 -14.43 31.22
C SER A 875 9.34 -14.08 30.36
N PHE A 876 8.82 -12.85 30.43
CA PHE A 876 7.68 -12.40 29.63
C PHE A 876 8.12 -11.70 28.33
N MET A 877 9.19 -10.90 28.36
CA MET A 877 9.79 -10.26 27.18
C MET A 877 10.43 -11.27 26.22
N THR A 878 11.01 -12.35 26.73
CA THR A 878 11.56 -13.45 25.90
C THR A 878 10.47 -14.40 25.38
N SER A 879 9.22 -14.21 25.79
CA SER A 879 8.06 -14.97 25.30
C SER A 879 7.34 -14.19 24.19
N PRO A 880 6.97 -14.83 23.06
CA PRO A 880 6.17 -14.17 22.02
C PRO A 880 4.83 -13.61 22.52
N ALA A 881 4.33 -14.09 23.67
CA ALA A 881 3.10 -13.63 24.31
C ALA A 881 3.06 -12.11 24.57
N ILE A 882 4.20 -11.43 24.72
CA ILE A 882 4.24 -9.98 24.91
C ILE A 882 3.66 -9.21 23.71
N LEU A 883 3.87 -9.70 22.48
CA LEU A 883 3.32 -9.09 21.26
C LEU A 883 1.80 -9.24 21.19
N TYR A 884 1.27 -10.36 21.69
CA TYR A 884 -0.17 -10.65 21.70
C TYR A 884 -0.91 -10.07 22.92
N ALA A 885 -0.19 -9.59 23.95
CA ALA A 885 -0.79 -9.08 25.18
C ALA A 885 -1.77 -7.93 24.91
N PHE A 886 -1.41 -6.99 24.03
CA PHE A 886 -2.30 -5.90 23.62
C PHE A 886 -3.37 -6.38 22.62
N THR A 887 -3.08 -7.36 21.76
CA THR A 887 -4.03 -7.86 20.75
C THR A 887 -5.21 -8.59 21.38
N PHE A 888 -4.96 -9.42 22.41
CA PHE A 888 -6.03 -10.07 23.18
C PHE A 888 -6.91 -9.06 23.91
N ILE A 889 -6.35 -7.93 24.35
CA ILE A 889 -7.09 -6.86 25.02
C ILE A 889 -7.97 -6.07 24.03
N LEU A 890 -7.46 -5.76 22.84
CA LEU A 890 -8.29 -5.20 21.76
C LEU A 890 -9.40 -6.18 21.33
N LEU A 891 -9.07 -7.45 21.14
CA LEU A 891 -10.02 -8.50 20.77
C LEU A 891 -11.14 -8.65 21.82
N ALA A 892 -10.81 -8.70 23.11
CA ALA A 892 -11.80 -8.77 24.18
C ALA A 892 -12.76 -7.57 24.18
N VAL A 893 -12.23 -6.36 23.95
CA VAL A 893 -13.05 -5.13 23.85
C VAL A 893 -13.91 -5.11 22.59
N LEU A 894 -13.40 -5.58 21.45
CA LEU A 894 -14.17 -5.73 20.22
C LEU A 894 -15.30 -6.77 20.38
N LEU A 895 -15.05 -7.89 21.05
CA LEU A 895 -16.08 -8.90 21.36
C LEU A 895 -17.17 -8.35 22.30
N VAL A 896 -16.79 -7.57 23.33
CA VAL A 896 -17.76 -6.86 24.18
C VAL A 896 -18.63 -5.91 23.34
N ASP A 897 -18.04 -5.08 22.49
CA ASP A 897 -18.82 -4.17 21.64
C ASP A 897 -19.75 -4.91 20.67
N ARG A 898 -19.27 -5.98 20.02
CA ARG A 898 -20.07 -6.75 19.04
C ARG A 898 -21.21 -7.51 19.69
N THR A 899 -21.04 -8.02 20.92
CA THR A 899 -22.16 -8.59 21.69
C THR A 899 -23.16 -7.51 22.13
N LEU A 900 -22.71 -6.32 22.53
CA LEU A 900 -23.59 -5.18 22.83
C LEU A 900 -24.42 -4.74 21.62
N ASP A 901 -23.81 -4.67 20.43
CA ASP A 901 -24.50 -4.35 19.17
C ASP A 901 -25.56 -5.41 18.80
N TRP A 902 -25.26 -6.70 19.01
CA TRP A 902 -26.22 -7.81 18.84
C TRP A 902 -27.40 -7.71 19.83
N TYR A 903 -27.13 -7.46 21.12
CA TYR A 903 -28.16 -7.27 22.13
C TYR A 903 -29.05 -6.05 21.85
N GLN A 904 -28.50 -4.96 21.32
CA GLN A 904 -29.28 -3.81 20.87
C GLN A 904 -30.19 -4.19 19.70
N SER A 905 -29.64 -4.81 18.65
CA SER A 905 -30.39 -5.22 17.45
C SER A 905 -31.56 -6.18 17.77
N ARG A 906 -31.32 -7.20 18.60
CA ARG A 906 -32.35 -8.17 19.02
C ARG A 906 -33.49 -7.50 19.82
N ARG A 907 -33.16 -6.47 20.62
CA ARG A 907 -34.17 -5.68 21.35
C ARG A 907 -34.96 -4.74 20.44
N GLU A 908 -34.31 -4.09 19.49
CA GLU A 908 -34.98 -3.21 18.51
C GLU A 908 -35.97 -4.01 17.65
N PHE A 909 -35.58 -5.21 17.19
CA PHE A 909 -36.47 -6.15 16.51
C PHE A 909 -37.67 -6.55 17.39
N SER A 910 -37.47 -6.90 18.67
CA SER A 910 -38.57 -7.23 19.59
C SER A 910 -39.51 -6.04 19.85
N SER A 911 -39.01 -4.80 19.91
CA SER A 911 -39.88 -3.62 20.01
C SER A 911 -40.69 -3.37 18.74
N ARG A 912 -40.09 -3.55 17.54
CA ARG A 912 -40.81 -3.42 16.26
C ARG A 912 -41.91 -4.47 16.13
N TRP A 913 -41.64 -5.72 16.53
CA TRP A 913 -42.65 -6.79 16.56
C TRP A 913 -43.82 -6.46 17.50
N ARG A 914 -43.55 -5.94 18.70
CA ARG A 914 -44.63 -5.53 19.63
C ARG A 914 -45.45 -4.36 19.12
N GLN A 915 -44.86 -3.45 18.35
CA GLN A 915 -45.59 -2.32 17.75
C GLN A 915 -46.40 -2.76 16.52
N GLY A 916 -45.83 -3.62 15.67
CA GLY A 916 -46.52 -4.20 14.49
C GLY A 916 -47.56 -5.28 14.82
N SER A 917 -47.73 -5.63 16.09
CA SER A 917 -48.78 -6.54 16.60
C SER A 917 -49.92 -5.78 17.31
N VAL A 918 -49.93 -4.44 17.23
CA VAL A 918 -50.90 -3.52 17.86
C VAL A 918 -51.49 -2.53 16.83
N ALA A 919 -51.19 -2.76 15.55
CA ALA A 919 -51.77 -2.09 14.38
C ALA A 919 -52.34 -3.15 13.43
#